data_AF-A0A0E3RQW6-F1
#
_entry.id   AF-A0A0E3RQW6-F1
#
_cell.length_a   1.000
_cell.length_b   1.000
_cell.length_c   1.000
_cell.angle_alpha   90.00
_cell.angle_beta   90.00
_cell.angle_gamma   90.00
#
_symmetry.space_group_name_H-M   'P 1'
#
loop_
_entity.id
_entity.type
_entity.pdbx_description
1 polymer ?
#
loop_
_entity_poly.entity_id
_entity_poly.type
_entity_poly.pdbx_seq_one_letter_code
_entity_poly.pdbx_strand_id
1 'polypeptide(L)'
;MIQIALYGKGGIGKSTVSANLSAALSDLKKRVLQIGCDPKHDSTRLLLGGAVIPTVLDYMRETPQEMQQLEALVFEGYGGTACVEAGGPKPGIGCAGRGILSSFEVLKRLGLKASSFDVVLYDVLGDVVCGGFAVPLRKEYADAVFLVTSGEYMALYAANNILRGIQNFEDEAPRVAGIILNRRGLFAEEERVFTFARAVGLPVLVSLPRDEVFSQAERAGKTLAEAFPFSTPASIFRELAKYIETLEKDRSLLHPANPLDDLELEALVLGRRERPCIKPLGTYPAPDKKTGTELYSSRQENSHSKEISSGIHETKPAETPEEASTPFPTAYPFRPPLYGCAFSGAVTATFQVRDAVTVIHGPRSCTYITADALACSFLRGGGINAGGVEQVPGILPTDMKEEEVIFGGLEKLESKIEEALSAGWKTVFVVNTCPGGIIGDDIREAALRAGAHFPGARVIPLPVEGVLTGDFSTGLLEGYKRIADLIDPSVKPERGLVNIIGERSISLREEEHFRNIEGMLKKLGYRVNCRFLKGTDTFSLRSFKKAEINLLAFDDPETRTLQAYLSGRFKLEFFELPFPVGFRESSIWIKTLAERLLPGKDFSPLLQEQEELYRAEIAKYIHHLLGKRVLVVSYTEEIGWILDTIRDLGMEIIKVGISVSFFGKVSPNLLSHEDFSLERDYTDEKRAKDVRTLMPDLVLSNYAPSGHEEGVHYDTIPFSPQVGFLSGLELAKRWSTLLRLPVVEGWKYDGGEEC
;
A
#
# COMPACT_ATOMS: atom_id res chain seq x y z
N MET A 1 -20.05 35.85 -20.81
CA MET A 1 -18.79 35.32 -20.28
C MET A 1 -18.69 33.86 -20.67
N ILE A 2 -17.52 33.45 -21.17
CA ILE A 2 -17.22 32.08 -21.59
C ILE A 2 -15.85 31.65 -21.04
N GLN A 3 -15.79 30.44 -20.48
CA GLN A 3 -14.56 29.82 -20.01
C GLN A 3 -14.12 28.72 -20.96
N ILE A 4 -12.86 28.75 -21.40
CA ILE A 4 -12.35 27.90 -22.48
C ILE A 4 -11.07 27.22 -22.03
N ALA A 5 -11.00 25.90 -22.18
CA ALA A 5 -9.76 25.16 -21.99
C ALA A 5 -9.14 24.75 -23.34
N LEU A 6 -7.87 25.08 -23.53
CA LEU A 6 -7.06 24.61 -24.66
C LEU A 6 -6.23 23.42 -24.19
N TYR A 7 -6.44 22.28 -24.82
CA TYR A 7 -5.74 21.04 -24.52
C TYR A 7 -4.94 20.56 -25.73
N GLY A 8 -3.79 19.94 -25.47
CA GLY A 8 -2.97 19.33 -26.52
C GLY A 8 -1.72 18.68 -25.96
N LYS A 9 -1.02 17.93 -26.82
CA LYS A 9 0.24 17.31 -26.48
C LYS A 9 1.28 18.34 -26.02
N GLY A 10 2.16 17.97 -25.09
CA GLY A 10 3.30 18.80 -24.71
C GLY A 10 4.13 19.21 -25.93
N GLY A 11 4.41 20.51 -26.07
CA GLY A 11 5.21 21.05 -27.17
C GLY A 11 4.47 21.27 -28.49
N ILE A 12 3.15 21.03 -28.57
CA ILE A 12 2.37 21.20 -29.81
C ILE A 12 2.19 22.66 -30.27
N GLY A 13 2.66 23.65 -29.50
CA GLY A 13 2.45 25.08 -29.77
C GLY A 13 1.20 25.67 -29.10
N LYS A 14 0.63 24.97 -28.11
CA LYS A 14 -0.57 25.37 -27.37
C LYS A 14 -0.40 26.73 -26.65
N SER A 15 0.73 26.98 -25.99
CA SER A 15 1.04 28.26 -25.34
C SER A 15 1.02 29.41 -26.35
N THR A 16 1.64 29.20 -27.53
CA THR A 16 1.62 30.14 -28.65
C THR A 16 0.20 30.40 -29.16
N VAL A 17 -0.61 29.36 -29.32
CA VAL A 17 -2.02 29.47 -29.73
C VAL A 17 -2.82 30.27 -28.69
N SER A 18 -2.66 29.96 -27.40
CA SER A 18 -3.38 30.62 -26.30
C SER A 18 -3.06 32.12 -26.22
N ALA A 19 -1.78 32.49 -26.24
CA ALA A 19 -1.36 33.89 -26.18
C ALA A 19 -1.85 34.71 -27.40
N ASN A 20 -1.76 34.17 -28.61
CA ASN A 20 -2.23 34.86 -29.81
C ASN A 20 -3.75 34.96 -29.88
N LEU A 21 -4.47 33.95 -29.37
CA LEU A 21 -5.92 33.98 -29.26
C LEU A 21 -6.37 35.02 -28.23
N SER A 22 -5.71 35.09 -27.07
CA SER A 22 -5.96 36.13 -26.05
C SER A 22 -5.80 37.54 -26.62
N ALA A 23 -4.70 37.78 -27.36
CA ALA A 23 -4.46 39.07 -28.02
C ALA A 23 -5.54 39.39 -29.08
N ALA A 24 -5.95 38.41 -29.89
CA ALA A 24 -7.01 38.62 -30.87
C ALA A 24 -8.38 38.90 -30.23
N LEU A 25 -8.67 38.31 -29.06
CA LEU A 25 -9.89 38.57 -28.30
C LEU A 25 -9.87 39.97 -27.64
N SER A 26 -8.72 40.42 -27.14
CA SER A 26 -8.58 41.76 -26.56
C SER A 26 -8.67 42.87 -27.62
N ASP A 27 -8.24 42.61 -28.86
CA ASP A 27 -8.48 43.48 -30.02
C ASP A 27 -9.98 43.66 -30.32
N LEU A 28 -10.80 42.64 -30.05
CA LEU A 28 -12.27 42.70 -30.10
C LEU A 28 -12.88 43.36 -28.84
N LYS A 29 -12.08 44.03 -28.01
CA LYS A 29 -12.48 44.74 -26.80
C LYS A 29 -13.10 43.85 -25.72
N LYS A 30 -12.81 42.55 -25.74
CA LYS A 30 -13.16 41.62 -24.66
C LYS A 30 -12.18 41.78 -23.50
N ARG A 31 -12.66 41.70 -22.27
CA ARG A 31 -11.80 41.54 -21.08
C ARG A 31 -11.37 40.08 -21.01
N VAL A 32 -10.08 39.82 -21.20
CA VAL A 32 -9.54 38.46 -21.30
C VAL A 32 -8.68 38.15 -20.07
N LEU A 33 -8.84 36.94 -19.54
CA LEU A 33 -7.93 36.35 -18.54
C LEU A 33 -7.31 35.09 -19.13
N GLN A 34 -5.99 34.99 -19.16
CA GLN A 34 -5.28 33.77 -19.51
C GLN A 34 -4.59 33.19 -18.27
N ILE A 35 -4.88 31.91 -17.99
CA ILE A 35 -4.24 31.14 -16.91
C ILE A 35 -3.44 30.00 -17.52
N GLY A 36 -2.11 30.09 -17.40
CA GLY A 36 -1.19 29.01 -17.74
C GLY A 36 -1.25 27.89 -16.71
N CYS A 37 -1.66 26.69 -17.14
CA CYS A 37 -1.81 25.50 -16.30
C CYS A 37 -0.75 24.43 -16.63
N ASP A 38 0.44 24.87 -17.06
CA ASP A 38 1.57 24.01 -17.38
C ASP A 38 2.71 24.27 -16.37
N PRO A 39 3.35 23.23 -15.80
CA PRO A 39 4.53 23.38 -14.95
C PRO A 39 5.66 24.22 -15.58
N LYS A 40 5.71 24.31 -16.92
CA LYS A 40 6.69 25.11 -17.67
C LYS A 40 6.49 26.62 -17.59
N HIS A 41 5.32 27.08 -17.11
CA HIS A 41 5.02 28.50 -16.84
C HIS A 41 5.39 29.46 -18.00
N ASP A 42 5.15 29.04 -19.25
CA ASP A 42 5.54 29.77 -20.47
C ASP A 42 4.34 30.31 -21.28
N SER A 43 3.11 30.15 -20.76
CA SER A 43 1.86 30.44 -21.47
C SER A 43 1.68 31.92 -21.81
N THR A 44 2.02 32.79 -20.86
CA THR A 44 1.74 34.23 -20.89
C THR A 44 2.90 35.08 -21.41
N ARG A 45 4.06 34.47 -21.69
CA ARG A 45 5.30 35.17 -22.08
C ARG A 45 5.11 36.15 -23.25
N LEU A 46 4.40 35.72 -24.31
CA LEU A 46 4.20 36.55 -25.50
C LEU A 46 3.25 37.73 -25.27
N LEU A 47 2.37 37.65 -24.28
CA LEU A 47 1.49 38.75 -23.88
C LEU A 47 2.22 39.80 -23.06
N LEU A 48 3.34 39.41 -22.42
CA LEU A 48 4.09 40.22 -21.47
C LEU A 48 5.46 40.66 -22.01
N GLY A 49 5.62 40.76 -23.33
CA GLY A 49 6.87 41.22 -23.93
C GLY A 49 8.06 40.26 -23.72
N GLY A 50 7.79 38.97 -23.49
CA GLY A 50 8.79 37.94 -23.20
C GLY A 50 9.16 37.82 -21.71
N ALA A 51 8.54 38.61 -20.82
CA ALA A 51 8.78 38.53 -19.39
C ALA A 51 8.27 37.21 -18.77
N VAL A 52 8.94 36.79 -17.70
CA VAL A 52 8.48 35.70 -16.81
C VAL A 52 7.87 36.35 -15.58
N ILE A 53 6.65 35.93 -15.24
CA ILE A 53 5.96 36.38 -14.03
C ILE A 53 6.06 35.33 -12.93
N PRO A 54 5.95 35.73 -11.65
CA PRO A 54 5.83 34.79 -10.54
C PRO A 54 4.69 33.80 -10.76
N THR A 55 4.91 32.54 -10.39
CA THR A 55 3.87 31.51 -10.45
C THR A 55 3.05 31.49 -9.16
N VAL A 56 1.79 31.08 -9.24
CA VAL A 56 0.93 30.92 -8.06
C VAL A 56 1.56 29.97 -7.06
N LEU A 57 2.11 28.85 -7.53
CA LEU A 57 2.73 27.84 -6.66
C LEU A 57 4.01 28.32 -5.99
N ASP A 58 4.89 29.04 -6.69
CA ASP A 58 6.10 29.58 -6.06
C ASP A 58 5.74 30.70 -5.07
N TYR A 59 4.77 31.56 -5.41
CA TYR A 59 4.28 32.58 -4.47
C TYR A 59 3.66 31.96 -3.21
N MET A 60 2.91 30.86 -3.35
CA MET A 60 2.37 30.10 -2.22
C MET A 60 3.47 29.54 -1.31
N ARG A 61 4.59 29.07 -1.89
CA ARG A 61 5.71 28.50 -1.15
C ARG A 61 6.53 29.58 -0.43
N GLU A 62 6.74 30.72 -1.09
CA GLU A 62 7.64 31.77 -0.60
C GLU A 62 6.93 32.80 0.32
N THR A 63 5.61 32.96 0.19
CA THR A 63 4.85 34.00 0.88
C THR A 63 3.84 33.41 1.86
N PRO A 64 3.92 33.71 3.17
CA PRO A 64 2.91 33.31 4.15
C PRO A 64 1.49 33.72 3.76
N GLN A 65 0.52 32.84 4.01
CA GLN A 65 -0.88 32.99 3.56
C GLN A 65 -1.51 34.35 3.90
N GLU A 66 -1.21 34.91 5.07
CA GLU A 66 -1.74 36.20 5.55
C GLU A 66 -1.22 37.41 4.77
N MET A 67 -0.08 37.27 4.11
CA MET A 67 0.56 38.32 3.29
C MET A 67 0.29 38.14 1.80
N GLN A 68 -0.43 37.08 1.40
CA GLN A 68 -0.71 36.83 -0.01
C GLN A 68 -1.76 37.82 -0.54
N GLN A 69 -1.49 38.38 -1.72
CA GLN A 69 -2.30 39.40 -2.38
C GLN A 69 -2.45 39.04 -3.85
N LEU A 70 -3.60 39.37 -4.45
CA LEU A 70 -3.91 38.98 -5.83
C LEU A 70 -3.04 39.73 -6.84
N GLU A 71 -2.68 40.98 -6.52
CA GLU A 71 -1.91 41.90 -7.34
C GLU A 71 -0.48 41.40 -7.61
N ALA A 72 0.04 40.51 -6.75
CA ALA A 72 1.33 39.86 -6.96
C ALA A 72 1.30 38.73 -8.00
N LEU A 73 0.09 38.30 -8.42
CA LEU A 73 -0.13 37.12 -9.26
C LEU A 73 -0.79 37.44 -10.61
N VAL A 74 -1.46 38.59 -10.72
CA VAL A 74 -2.20 38.99 -11.94
C VAL A 74 -1.48 40.15 -12.61
N PHE A 75 -0.96 39.88 -13.80
CA PHE A 75 -0.20 40.85 -14.58
C PHE A 75 -0.96 41.27 -15.83
N GLU A 76 -0.91 42.54 -16.19
CA GLU A 76 -1.54 43.05 -17.40
C GLU A 76 -0.58 42.94 -18.59
N GLY A 77 -1.00 42.21 -19.62
CA GLY A 77 -0.29 42.06 -20.89
C GLY A 77 -0.97 42.79 -22.04
N TYR A 78 -0.61 42.41 -23.26
CA TYR A 78 -1.11 43.04 -24.50
C TYR A 78 -2.64 43.17 -24.53
N GLY A 79 -3.11 44.37 -24.90
CA GLY A 79 -4.53 44.68 -25.03
C GLY A 79 -5.31 44.67 -23.70
N GLY A 80 -4.63 44.76 -22.55
CA GLY A 80 -5.28 44.69 -21.24
C GLY A 80 -5.60 43.26 -20.80
N THR A 81 -4.93 42.25 -21.38
CA THR A 81 -5.14 40.84 -21.03
C THR A 81 -4.56 40.56 -19.66
N ALA A 82 -5.37 40.08 -18.72
CA ALA A 82 -4.89 39.61 -17.43
C ALA A 82 -4.18 38.25 -17.60
N CYS A 83 -3.00 38.11 -17.03
CA CYS A 83 -2.11 36.97 -17.17
C CYS A 83 -1.78 36.37 -15.80
N VAL A 84 -1.92 35.05 -15.67
CA VAL A 84 -1.56 34.28 -14.47
C VAL A 84 -0.85 32.99 -14.90
N GLU A 85 0.17 32.57 -14.15
CA GLU A 85 0.83 31.27 -14.34
C GLU A 85 0.69 30.43 -13.06
N ALA A 86 0.14 29.22 -13.17
CA ALA A 86 0.02 28.31 -12.03
C ALA A 86 1.39 27.81 -11.55
N GLY A 87 2.27 27.44 -12.49
CA GLY A 87 3.55 26.80 -12.21
C GLY A 87 3.42 25.30 -11.93
N GLY A 88 4.48 24.71 -11.37
CA GLY A 88 4.49 23.29 -11.00
C GLY A 88 5.70 22.96 -10.13
N PRO A 89 5.78 21.73 -9.58
CA PRO A 89 6.92 21.32 -8.79
C PRO A 89 8.14 21.04 -9.65
N LYS A 90 9.29 20.84 -8.98
CA LYS A 90 10.54 20.45 -9.65
C LYS A 90 10.34 19.11 -10.40
N PRO A 91 10.90 18.95 -11.60
CA PRO A 91 10.80 17.69 -12.34
C PRO A 91 11.25 16.50 -11.49
N GLY A 92 10.41 15.45 -11.43
CA GLY A 92 10.68 14.23 -10.68
C GLY A 92 10.28 14.26 -9.19
N ILE A 93 9.75 15.37 -8.68
CA ILE A 93 9.33 15.51 -7.28
C ILE A 93 7.92 16.12 -7.23
N GLY A 94 7.07 15.61 -6.33
CA GLY A 94 5.77 16.24 -6.03
C GLY A 94 4.68 15.98 -7.08
N CYS A 95 3.49 16.54 -6.85
CA CYS A 95 2.31 16.31 -7.68
C CYS A 95 1.86 17.57 -8.44
N ALA A 96 2.27 17.69 -9.70
CA ALA A 96 1.87 18.81 -10.58
C ALA A 96 0.34 18.94 -10.74
N GLY A 97 -0.35 17.81 -10.86
CA GLY A 97 -1.82 17.80 -10.95
C GLY A 97 -2.49 18.39 -9.71
N ARG A 98 -1.98 18.08 -8.51
CA ARG A 98 -2.48 18.69 -7.26
C ARG A 98 -2.15 20.18 -7.22
N GLY A 99 -0.95 20.56 -7.65
CA GLY A 99 -0.51 21.96 -7.69
C GLY A 99 -1.44 22.86 -8.51
N ILE A 100 -1.96 22.39 -9.64
CA ILE A 100 -2.93 23.16 -10.45
C ILE A 100 -4.24 23.39 -9.69
N LEU A 101 -4.76 22.36 -9.02
CA LEU A 101 -5.97 22.49 -8.21
C LEU A 101 -5.78 23.54 -7.11
N SER A 102 -4.69 23.44 -6.35
CA SER A 102 -4.38 24.37 -5.27
C SER A 102 -4.16 25.80 -5.79
N SER A 103 -3.61 25.96 -7.00
CA SER A 103 -3.48 27.27 -7.64
C SER A 103 -4.83 27.93 -7.86
N PHE A 104 -5.82 27.19 -8.39
CA PHE A 104 -7.17 27.72 -8.57
C PHE A 104 -7.85 28.07 -7.23
N GLU A 105 -7.66 27.25 -6.20
CA GLU A 105 -8.19 27.53 -4.86
C GLU A 105 -7.60 28.82 -4.28
N VAL A 106 -6.28 29.03 -4.43
CA VAL A 106 -5.62 30.26 -3.97
C VAL A 106 -6.09 31.48 -4.75
N LEU A 107 -6.17 31.41 -6.07
CA LEU A 107 -6.69 32.52 -6.89
C LEU A 107 -8.13 32.88 -6.48
N LYS A 108 -8.99 31.87 -6.27
CA LYS A 108 -10.37 32.08 -5.80
C LYS A 108 -10.41 32.70 -4.41
N ARG A 109 -9.57 32.24 -3.47
CA ARG A 109 -9.45 32.77 -2.11
C ARG A 109 -8.99 34.23 -2.10
N LEU A 110 -8.02 34.58 -2.95
CA LEU A 110 -7.51 35.95 -3.10
C LEU A 110 -8.49 36.87 -3.86
N GLY A 111 -9.63 36.35 -4.29
CA GLY A 111 -10.72 37.14 -4.87
C GLY A 111 -10.68 37.27 -6.39
N LEU A 112 -9.89 36.45 -7.10
CA LEU A 112 -9.96 36.40 -8.56
C LEU A 112 -11.34 35.91 -9.00
N LYS A 113 -12.16 36.84 -9.48
CA LYS A 113 -13.51 36.56 -9.98
C LYS A 113 -13.44 36.41 -11.49
N ALA A 114 -13.53 35.17 -11.97
CA ALA A 114 -13.67 34.87 -13.41
C ALA A 114 -14.79 35.67 -14.07
N SER A 115 -15.87 36.00 -13.33
CA SER A 115 -17.00 36.84 -13.79
C SER A 115 -16.67 38.30 -14.09
N SER A 116 -15.47 38.75 -13.73
CA SER A 116 -14.98 40.08 -14.12
C SER A 116 -14.45 40.12 -15.55
N PHE A 117 -14.29 38.97 -16.19
CA PHE A 117 -13.78 38.82 -17.55
C PHE A 117 -14.90 38.35 -18.49
N ASP A 118 -14.77 38.68 -19.77
CA ASP A 118 -15.69 38.22 -20.80
C ASP A 118 -15.26 36.85 -21.34
N VAL A 119 -13.94 36.60 -21.38
CA VAL A 119 -13.35 35.31 -21.77
C VAL A 119 -12.25 34.91 -20.79
N VAL A 120 -12.26 33.66 -20.34
CA VAL A 120 -11.16 33.05 -19.59
C VAL A 120 -10.57 31.90 -20.41
N LEU A 121 -9.25 31.93 -20.66
CA LEU A 121 -8.52 30.87 -21.36
C LEU A 121 -7.63 30.10 -20.38
N TYR A 122 -7.84 28.80 -20.29
CA TYR A 122 -6.99 27.87 -19.56
C TYR A 122 -6.08 27.13 -20.53
N ASP A 123 -4.78 27.32 -20.40
CA ASP A 123 -3.78 26.63 -21.20
C ASP A 123 -3.29 25.38 -20.46
N VAL A 124 -3.79 24.19 -20.82
CA VAL A 124 -3.62 22.97 -20.02
C VAL A 124 -2.82 21.89 -20.74
N LEU A 125 -1.89 21.26 -20.02
CA LEU A 125 -1.13 20.11 -20.53
C LEU A 125 -2.05 18.90 -20.75
N GLY A 126 -2.15 18.41 -21.99
CA GLY A 126 -3.02 17.29 -22.36
C GLY A 126 -2.32 15.95 -22.56
N ASP A 127 -0.99 15.88 -22.42
CA ASP A 127 -0.22 14.62 -22.58
C ASP A 127 -0.39 13.68 -21.36
N VAL A 128 -0.67 14.25 -20.18
CA VAL A 128 -0.87 13.52 -18.92
C VAL A 128 -2.20 13.95 -18.29
N VAL A 129 -3.29 13.26 -18.61
CA VAL A 129 -4.62 13.52 -18.03
C VAL A 129 -4.81 12.75 -16.71
N CYS A 130 -3.95 13.02 -15.72
CA CYS A 130 -4.21 12.56 -14.36
C CYS A 130 -5.28 13.43 -13.69
N GLY A 131 -5.85 12.98 -12.56
CA GLY A 131 -7.01 13.63 -11.93
C GLY A 131 -6.87 15.14 -11.66
N GLY A 132 -5.64 15.64 -11.49
CA GLY A 132 -5.37 17.06 -11.31
C GLY A 132 -5.37 17.89 -12.61
N PHE A 133 -4.74 17.40 -13.68
CA PHE A 133 -4.80 18.05 -15.00
C PHE A 133 -6.19 17.94 -15.66
N ALA A 134 -7.06 17.08 -15.12
CA ALA A 134 -8.47 16.99 -15.49
C ALA A 134 -9.37 18.03 -14.78
N VAL A 135 -8.86 18.81 -13.81
CA VAL A 135 -9.67 19.82 -13.11
C VAL A 135 -10.25 20.88 -14.06
N PRO A 136 -9.50 21.44 -15.03
CA PRO A 136 -10.08 22.34 -16.02
C PRO A 136 -11.11 21.68 -16.96
N LEU A 137 -11.16 20.35 -17.05
CA LEU A 137 -12.21 19.63 -17.79
C LEU A 137 -13.54 19.57 -17.03
N ARG A 138 -13.58 19.96 -15.75
CA ARG A 138 -14.83 19.98 -14.98
C ARG A 138 -15.68 21.17 -15.42
N LYS A 139 -17.00 20.97 -15.42
CA LYS A 139 -17.99 21.98 -15.85
C LYS A 139 -17.90 23.30 -15.09
N GLU A 140 -17.36 23.29 -13.88
CA GLU A 140 -17.13 24.47 -13.05
C GLU A 140 -16.05 25.42 -13.63
N TYR A 141 -15.10 24.89 -14.42
CA TYR A 141 -13.93 25.64 -14.89
C TYR A 141 -13.94 25.89 -16.40
N ALA A 142 -14.51 25.01 -17.23
CA ALA A 142 -14.57 25.23 -18.67
C ALA A 142 -15.95 24.92 -19.25
N ASP A 143 -16.48 25.88 -20.01
CA ASP A 143 -17.71 25.74 -20.80
C ASP A 143 -17.44 25.12 -22.17
N ALA A 144 -16.21 25.29 -22.70
CA ALA A 144 -15.81 24.81 -24.02
C ALA A 144 -14.36 24.31 -24.01
N VAL A 145 -14.08 23.23 -24.74
CA VAL A 145 -12.74 22.66 -24.88
C VAL A 145 -12.29 22.68 -26.33
N PHE A 146 -11.09 23.21 -26.58
CA PHE A 146 -10.43 23.22 -27.88
C PHE A 146 -9.27 22.23 -27.87
N LEU A 147 -9.18 21.41 -28.91
CA LEU A 147 -8.09 20.46 -29.08
C LEU A 147 -7.04 21.04 -30.04
N VAL A 148 -5.83 21.28 -29.56
CA VAL A 148 -4.69 21.68 -30.37
C VAL A 148 -3.88 20.44 -30.74
N THR A 149 -3.81 20.11 -32.03
CA THR A 149 -3.13 18.90 -32.52
C THR A 149 -2.37 19.16 -33.83
N SER A 150 -1.52 18.20 -34.22
CA SER A 150 -0.86 18.09 -35.51
C SER A 150 -1.26 16.77 -36.19
N GLY A 151 -0.72 16.50 -37.38
CA GLY A 151 -0.87 15.19 -38.03
C GLY A 151 0.07 14.11 -37.50
N GLU A 152 0.77 14.34 -36.39
CA GLU A 152 1.59 13.35 -35.72
C GLU A 152 0.71 12.35 -34.96
N TYR A 153 1.02 11.06 -35.05
CA TYR A 153 0.23 10.02 -34.38
C TYR A 153 0.11 10.26 -32.87
N MET A 154 1.20 10.64 -32.20
CA MET A 154 1.19 10.93 -30.76
C MET A 154 0.36 12.17 -30.38
N ALA A 155 0.23 13.16 -31.27
CA ALA A 155 -0.62 14.33 -31.02
C ALA A 155 -2.11 13.95 -31.13
N LEU A 156 -2.46 13.13 -32.13
CA LEU A 156 -3.80 12.58 -32.29
C LEU A 156 -4.16 11.59 -31.16
N TYR A 157 -3.20 10.79 -30.71
CA TYR A 157 -3.35 9.92 -29.54
C TYR A 157 -3.64 10.72 -28.27
N ALA A 158 -2.90 11.80 -28.02
CA ALA A 158 -3.17 12.69 -26.89
C ALA A 158 -4.56 13.34 -27.02
N ALA A 159 -4.93 13.85 -28.21
CA ALA A 159 -6.25 14.41 -28.48
C ALA A 159 -7.38 13.39 -28.18
N ASN A 160 -7.19 12.12 -28.58
CA ASN A 160 -8.13 11.05 -28.29
C ASN A 160 -8.25 10.75 -26.79
N ASN A 161 -7.13 10.76 -26.05
CA ASN A 161 -7.15 10.59 -24.59
C ASN A 161 -7.80 11.77 -23.85
N ILE A 162 -7.66 13.00 -24.36
CA ILE A 162 -8.39 14.15 -23.83
C ILE A 162 -9.90 13.96 -24.03
N LEU A 163 -10.34 13.46 -25.18
CA LEU A 163 -11.76 13.13 -25.41
C LEU A 163 -12.27 12.06 -24.43
N ARG A 164 -11.48 11.00 -24.17
CA ARG A 164 -11.80 10.03 -23.11
C ARG A 164 -11.92 10.69 -21.75
N GLY A 165 -11.02 11.64 -21.45
CA GLY A 165 -11.07 12.44 -20.23
C GLY A 165 -12.36 13.24 -20.11
N ILE A 166 -12.77 13.95 -21.18
CA ILE A 166 -14.00 14.76 -21.22
C ILE A 166 -15.24 13.90 -21.01
N GLN A 167 -15.28 12.71 -21.63
CA GLN A 167 -16.40 11.77 -21.53
C GLN A 167 -16.70 11.37 -20.08
N ASN A 168 -15.69 11.30 -19.20
CA ASN A 168 -15.87 11.00 -17.78
C ASN A 168 -16.55 12.14 -16.98
N PHE A 169 -16.61 13.36 -17.54
CA PHE A 169 -17.19 14.55 -16.92
C PHE A 169 -18.36 15.15 -17.72
N GLU A 170 -18.75 14.50 -18.81
CA GLU A 170 -19.83 14.96 -19.70
C GLU A 170 -21.15 14.34 -19.24
N ASP A 171 -21.97 15.12 -18.52
CA ASP A 171 -23.25 14.64 -18.00
C ASP A 171 -24.33 14.58 -19.10
N GLU A 172 -24.72 15.73 -19.68
CA GLU A 172 -25.83 15.84 -20.64
C GLU A 172 -25.58 16.83 -21.80
N ALA A 173 -24.64 17.77 -21.67
CA ALA A 173 -24.41 18.83 -22.67
C ALA A 173 -23.01 18.70 -23.32
N PRO A 174 -22.93 18.71 -24.67
CA PRO A 174 -21.69 18.78 -25.44
C PRO A 174 -20.75 19.89 -24.99
N ARG A 175 -19.43 19.63 -24.93
CA ARG A 175 -18.43 20.65 -24.51
C ARG A 175 -17.23 20.82 -25.43
N VAL A 176 -17.08 20.01 -26.47
CA VAL A 176 -15.94 20.12 -27.38
C VAL A 176 -16.26 21.14 -28.48
N ALA A 177 -15.51 22.24 -28.56
CA ALA A 177 -15.70 23.25 -29.60
C ALA A 177 -15.15 22.80 -30.96
N GLY A 178 -14.02 22.10 -30.97
CA GLY A 178 -13.41 21.57 -32.19
C GLY A 178 -11.89 21.52 -32.12
N ILE A 179 -11.29 21.26 -33.28
CA ILE A 179 -9.85 21.04 -33.44
C ILE A 179 -9.19 22.27 -34.06
N ILE A 180 -8.12 22.74 -33.43
CA ILE A 180 -7.16 23.69 -33.98
C ILE A 180 -5.98 22.89 -34.52
N LEU A 181 -5.85 22.84 -35.84
CA LEU A 181 -4.75 22.15 -36.50
C LEU A 181 -3.51 23.07 -36.51
N ASN A 182 -2.47 22.71 -35.76
CA ASN A 182 -1.17 23.36 -35.84
C ASN A 182 -0.21 22.54 -36.70
N ARG A 183 0.03 22.99 -37.95
CA ARG A 183 0.79 22.21 -38.93
C ARG A 183 2.26 22.12 -38.58
N ARG A 184 2.82 20.90 -38.64
CA ARG A 184 4.25 20.62 -38.54
C ARG A 184 4.94 20.52 -39.90
N GLY A 185 4.18 20.53 -41.00
CA GLY A 185 4.72 20.38 -42.35
C GLY A 185 4.97 18.91 -42.72
N LEU A 186 4.19 18.00 -42.15
CA LEU A 186 4.29 16.57 -42.47
C LEU A 186 3.52 16.25 -43.76
N PHE A 187 3.99 15.23 -44.49
CA PHE A 187 3.26 14.70 -45.65
C PHE A 187 1.86 14.24 -45.25
N ALA A 188 0.82 14.63 -45.99
CA ALA A 188 -0.60 14.29 -45.73
C ALA A 188 -1.09 14.62 -44.30
N GLU A 189 -0.51 15.64 -43.66
CA GLU A 189 -0.86 16.07 -42.30
C GLU A 189 -2.34 16.45 -42.15
N GLU A 190 -2.83 17.31 -43.05
CA GLU A 190 -4.23 17.76 -43.03
C GLU A 190 -5.18 16.57 -43.18
N GLU A 191 -4.94 15.70 -44.16
CA GLU A 191 -5.76 14.51 -44.41
C GLU A 191 -5.89 13.62 -43.16
N ARG A 192 -4.79 13.36 -42.44
CA ARG A 192 -4.84 12.58 -41.19
C ARG A 192 -5.71 13.24 -40.13
N VAL A 193 -5.56 14.54 -39.92
CA VAL A 193 -6.32 15.28 -38.91
C VAL A 193 -7.79 15.36 -39.29
N PHE A 194 -8.12 15.63 -40.56
CA PHE A 194 -9.50 15.62 -41.05
C PHE A 194 -10.14 14.24 -40.99
N THR A 195 -9.37 13.17 -41.15
CA THR A 195 -9.87 11.79 -41.03
C THR A 195 -10.18 11.47 -39.56
N PHE A 196 -9.26 11.82 -38.65
CA PHE A 196 -9.50 11.71 -37.21
C PHE A 196 -10.72 12.54 -36.78
N ALA A 197 -10.77 13.81 -37.16
CA ALA A 197 -11.85 14.74 -36.84
C ALA A 197 -13.22 14.20 -37.27
N ARG A 198 -13.32 13.63 -38.49
CA ARG A 198 -14.53 12.97 -38.98
C ARG A 198 -14.92 11.74 -38.16
N ALA A 199 -13.95 10.93 -37.76
CA ALA A 199 -14.21 9.71 -36.99
C ALA A 199 -14.70 10.02 -35.57
N VAL A 200 -14.19 11.08 -34.93
CA VAL A 200 -14.63 11.53 -33.60
C VAL A 200 -15.81 12.51 -33.64
N GLY A 201 -16.29 12.89 -34.82
CA GLY A 201 -17.43 13.79 -35.01
C GLY A 201 -17.16 15.26 -34.66
N LEU A 202 -15.92 15.73 -34.82
CA LEU A 202 -15.51 17.10 -34.49
C LEU A 202 -15.16 17.92 -35.74
N PRO A 203 -15.43 19.24 -35.75
CA PRO A 203 -14.96 20.13 -36.80
C PRO A 203 -13.48 20.50 -36.61
N VAL A 204 -12.76 20.67 -37.72
CA VAL A 204 -11.47 21.38 -37.72
C VAL A 204 -11.79 22.87 -37.93
N LEU A 205 -11.59 23.68 -36.90
CA LEU A 205 -12.01 25.09 -36.87
C LEU A 205 -11.07 25.96 -37.71
N VAL A 206 -9.76 25.76 -37.54
CA VAL A 206 -8.72 26.51 -38.25
C VAL A 206 -7.49 25.62 -38.50
N SER A 207 -6.73 25.95 -39.55
CA SER A 207 -5.44 25.33 -39.88
C SER A 207 -4.35 26.40 -39.84
N LEU A 208 -3.48 26.32 -38.84
CA LEU A 208 -2.36 27.24 -38.66
C LEU A 208 -1.17 26.77 -39.53
N PRO A 209 -0.64 27.62 -40.42
CA PRO A 209 0.48 27.26 -41.27
C PRO A 209 1.78 27.22 -40.46
N ARG A 210 2.73 26.40 -40.93
CA ARG A 210 4.12 26.47 -40.46
C ARG A 210 4.79 27.68 -41.12
N ASP A 211 4.96 28.76 -40.37
CA ASP A 211 5.44 30.04 -40.88
C ASP A 211 6.53 30.63 -39.95
N GLU A 212 7.54 31.28 -40.52
CA GLU A 212 8.63 31.91 -39.77
C GLU A 212 8.17 33.12 -38.96
N VAL A 213 7.04 33.75 -39.33
CA VAL A 213 6.51 34.91 -38.57
C VAL A 213 6.20 34.56 -37.11
N PHE A 214 5.88 33.30 -36.80
CA PHE A 214 5.72 32.85 -35.41
C PHE A 214 7.05 32.95 -34.65
N SER A 215 8.13 32.40 -35.22
CA SER A 215 9.47 32.45 -34.62
C SER A 215 9.99 33.89 -34.52
N GLN A 216 9.69 34.74 -35.50
CA GLN A 216 10.06 36.17 -35.46
C GLN A 216 9.31 36.92 -34.36
N ALA A 217 8.02 36.65 -34.18
CA ALA A 217 7.21 37.25 -33.12
C ALA A 217 7.68 36.79 -31.73
N GLU A 218 7.95 35.49 -31.58
CA GLU A 218 8.49 34.90 -30.36
C GLU A 218 9.87 35.48 -29.99
N ARG A 219 10.76 35.65 -30.97
CA ARG A 219 12.05 36.32 -30.78
C ARG A 219 11.90 37.77 -30.32
N ALA A 220 10.85 38.45 -30.76
CA ALA A 220 10.52 39.80 -30.32
C ALA A 220 9.78 39.83 -28.96
N GLY A 221 9.43 38.66 -28.40
CA GLY A 221 8.65 38.55 -27.17
C GLY A 221 7.19 38.98 -27.31
N LYS A 222 6.65 39.02 -28.53
CA LYS A 222 5.36 39.63 -28.86
C LYS A 222 4.39 38.62 -29.46
N THR A 223 3.10 38.88 -29.33
CA THR A 223 2.08 38.17 -30.12
C THR A 223 2.11 38.61 -31.59
N LEU A 224 1.54 37.81 -32.48
CA LEU A 224 1.37 38.13 -33.90
C LEU A 224 0.47 39.36 -34.10
N ALA A 225 -0.55 39.53 -33.26
CA ALA A 225 -1.42 40.71 -33.29
C ALA A 225 -0.60 42.00 -33.06
N GLU A 226 0.40 41.94 -32.18
CA GLU A 226 1.27 43.08 -31.90
C GLU A 226 2.38 43.28 -32.94
N ALA A 227 3.11 42.21 -33.29
CA ALA A 227 4.31 42.31 -34.14
C ALA A 227 4.00 42.30 -35.64
N PHE A 228 3.00 41.53 -36.06
CA PHE A 228 2.67 41.30 -37.46
C PHE A 228 1.14 41.26 -37.71
N PRO A 229 0.40 42.33 -37.39
CA PRO A 229 -1.08 42.36 -37.41
C PRO A 229 -1.70 42.03 -38.77
N PHE A 230 -0.97 42.29 -39.86
CA PHE A 230 -1.42 42.05 -41.24
C PHE A 230 -0.99 40.70 -41.80
N SER A 231 -0.31 39.86 -41.00
CA SER A 231 0.10 38.52 -41.43
C SER A 231 -1.09 37.55 -41.54
N THR A 232 -0.96 36.54 -42.41
CA THR A 232 -1.97 35.49 -42.57
C THR A 232 -2.23 34.72 -41.26
N PRO A 233 -1.20 34.36 -40.46
CA PRO A 233 -1.45 33.77 -39.15
C PRO A 233 -2.26 34.68 -38.21
N ALA A 234 -2.00 36.00 -38.18
CA ALA A 234 -2.77 36.94 -37.37
C ALA A 234 -4.24 37.06 -37.82
N SER A 235 -4.56 36.93 -39.11
CA SER A 235 -5.96 36.88 -39.55
C SER A 235 -6.67 35.61 -39.07
N ILE A 236 -6.00 34.46 -39.03
CA ILE A 236 -6.59 33.20 -38.56
C ILE A 236 -6.98 33.30 -37.07
N PHE A 237 -6.13 33.89 -36.21
CA PHE A 237 -6.48 34.11 -34.81
C PHE A 237 -7.65 35.08 -34.64
N ARG A 238 -7.78 36.11 -35.50
CA ARG A 238 -8.95 37.01 -35.52
C ARG A 238 -10.24 36.29 -35.93
N GLU A 239 -10.16 35.34 -36.86
CA GLU A 239 -11.30 34.48 -37.22
C GLU A 239 -11.71 33.57 -36.05
N LEU A 240 -10.73 32.95 -35.39
CA LEU A 240 -10.97 32.11 -34.21
C LEU A 240 -11.59 32.91 -33.05
N ALA A 241 -11.13 34.15 -32.83
CA ALA A 241 -11.71 35.05 -31.83
C ALA A 241 -13.19 35.40 -32.13
N LYS A 242 -13.55 35.63 -33.41
CA LYS A 242 -14.95 35.82 -33.84
C LYS A 242 -15.80 34.55 -33.66
N TYR A 243 -15.21 33.38 -33.92
CA TYR A 243 -15.88 32.11 -33.65
C TYR A 243 -16.21 31.97 -32.15
N ILE A 244 -15.28 32.32 -31.26
CA ILE A 244 -15.52 32.32 -29.81
C ILE A 244 -16.63 33.29 -29.40
N GLU A 245 -16.70 34.49 -29.99
CA GLU A 245 -17.81 35.43 -29.73
C GLU A 245 -19.16 34.86 -30.17
N THR A 246 -19.18 34.06 -31.25
CA THR A 246 -20.37 33.36 -31.71
C THR A 246 -20.73 32.23 -30.75
N LEU A 247 -19.74 31.43 -30.34
CA LEU A 247 -19.88 30.34 -29.37
C LEU A 247 -20.36 30.84 -28.00
N GLU A 248 -19.97 32.04 -27.58
CA GLU A 248 -20.46 32.68 -26.36
C GLU A 248 -21.99 32.86 -26.40
N LYS A 249 -22.55 33.16 -27.58
CA LYS A 249 -23.98 33.41 -27.80
C LYS A 249 -24.78 32.15 -28.15
N ASP A 250 -24.15 31.18 -28.82
CA ASP A 250 -24.76 29.95 -29.30
C ASP A 250 -23.94 28.72 -28.89
N ARG A 251 -24.42 28.03 -27.86
CA ARG A 251 -23.78 26.81 -27.31
C ARG A 251 -24.13 25.54 -28.10
N SER A 252 -25.03 25.61 -29.09
CA SER A 252 -25.36 24.46 -29.96
C SER A 252 -24.20 24.07 -30.89
N LEU A 253 -23.19 24.94 -31.01
CA LEU A 253 -21.96 24.70 -31.76
C LEU A 253 -20.97 23.77 -31.04
N LEU A 254 -21.28 23.32 -29.81
CA LEU A 254 -20.46 22.36 -29.07
C LEU A 254 -20.81 20.92 -29.48
N HIS A 255 -19.80 20.07 -29.49
CA HIS A 255 -19.85 18.68 -29.95
C HIS A 255 -19.54 17.70 -28.80
N PRO A 256 -20.17 16.51 -28.78
CA PRO A 256 -19.92 15.50 -27.76
C PRO A 256 -18.52 14.87 -27.94
N ALA A 257 -17.93 14.38 -26.85
CA ALA A 257 -16.66 13.68 -26.93
C ALA A 257 -16.84 12.21 -27.34
N ASN A 258 -16.49 11.87 -28.59
CA ASN A 258 -16.54 10.50 -29.10
C ASN A 258 -15.12 9.96 -29.37
N PRO A 259 -14.37 9.52 -28.34
CA PRO A 259 -13.04 8.95 -28.52
C PRO A 259 -13.09 7.61 -29.26
N LEU A 260 -12.06 7.33 -30.04
CA LEU A 260 -11.83 6.02 -30.67
C LEU A 260 -11.14 5.07 -29.69
N ASP A 261 -11.29 3.76 -29.90
CA ASP A 261 -10.42 2.79 -29.23
C ASP A 261 -8.97 2.88 -29.79
N ASP A 262 -8.00 2.28 -29.07
CA ASP A 262 -6.59 2.38 -29.48
C ASP A 262 -6.30 1.67 -30.82
N LEU A 263 -7.03 0.60 -31.14
CA LEU A 263 -6.87 -0.17 -32.38
C LEU A 263 -7.46 0.58 -33.58
N GLU A 264 -8.65 1.15 -33.40
CA GLU A 264 -9.34 2.01 -34.37
C GLU A 264 -8.49 3.22 -34.71
N LEU A 265 -7.90 3.87 -33.71
CA LEU A 265 -7.02 5.01 -33.92
C LEU A 265 -5.75 4.61 -34.68
N GLU A 266 -5.11 3.49 -34.31
CA GLU A 266 -3.94 2.97 -35.04
C GLU A 266 -4.28 2.60 -36.48
N ALA A 267 -5.41 1.93 -36.70
CA ALA A 267 -5.89 1.55 -38.03
C ALA A 267 -6.18 2.78 -38.88
N LEU A 268 -6.79 3.81 -38.30
CA LEU A 268 -7.18 5.03 -38.99
C LEU A 268 -5.98 5.93 -39.33
N VAL A 269 -5.03 6.09 -38.41
CA VAL A 269 -3.91 7.03 -38.57
C VAL A 269 -2.67 6.37 -39.19
N LEU A 270 -2.39 5.11 -38.83
CA LEU A 270 -1.18 4.38 -39.26
C LEU A 270 -1.47 3.29 -40.30
N GLY A 271 -2.74 2.98 -40.59
CA GLY A 271 -3.12 1.93 -41.53
C GLY A 271 -2.88 0.50 -41.02
N ARG A 272 -2.61 0.33 -39.72
CA ARG A 272 -2.31 -0.99 -39.11
C ARG A 272 -3.58 -1.62 -38.55
N ARG A 273 -4.01 -2.75 -39.11
CA ARG A 273 -5.23 -3.47 -38.68
C ARG A 273 -4.98 -4.58 -37.65
N GLU A 274 -3.73 -4.92 -37.37
CA GLU A 274 -3.35 -5.99 -36.43
C GLU A 274 -2.23 -5.54 -35.49
N ARG A 275 -2.34 -5.89 -34.19
CA ARG A 275 -1.26 -5.68 -33.23
C ARG A 275 -0.12 -6.65 -33.52
N PRO A 276 1.15 -6.21 -33.59
CA PRO A 276 2.27 -7.13 -33.61
C PRO A 276 2.26 -7.96 -32.32
N CYS A 277 2.09 -9.28 -32.45
CA CYS A 277 2.15 -10.21 -31.32
C CYS A 277 3.60 -10.33 -30.86
N ILE A 278 3.99 -9.51 -29.89
CA ILE A 278 5.28 -9.62 -29.21
C ILE A 278 5.11 -10.68 -28.13
N LYS A 279 5.72 -11.85 -28.34
CA LYS A 279 5.82 -12.85 -27.27
C LYS A 279 6.68 -12.25 -26.15
N PRO A 280 6.25 -12.34 -24.87
CA PRO A 280 7.11 -12.00 -23.75
C PRO A 280 8.43 -12.76 -23.87
N LEU A 281 9.55 -12.11 -23.58
CA LEU A 281 10.83 -12.83 -23.45
C LEU A 281 10.70 -13.82 -22.28
N GLY A 282 10.63 -15.11 -22.61
CA GLY A 282 10.75 -16.22 -21.66
C GLY A 282 9.42 -16.83 -21.19
N THR A 283 8.88 -17.75 -21.97
CA THR A 283 8.15 -18.90 -21.42
C THR A 283 8.98 -20.14 -21.74
N TYR A 284 9.58 -20.76 -20.73
CA TYR A 284 10.18 -22.09 -20.84
C TYR A 284 9.17 -23.07 -21.47
N PRO A 285 9.59 -24.02 -22.32
CA PRO A 285 8.69 -25.05 -22.80
C PRO A 285 8.21 -25.90 -21.62
N ALA A 286 6.90 -25.98 -21.43
CA ALA A 286 6.29 -26.93 -20.50
C ALA A 286 6.70 -28.37 -20.91
N PRO A 287 6.95 -29.29 -19.95
CA PRO A 287 7.36 -30.65 -20.27
C PRO A 287 6.21 -31.43 -20.93
N ASP A 288 6.52 -32.06 -22.06
CA ASP A 288 5.64 -32.96 -22.80
C ASP A 288 5.04 -34.05 -21.91
N LYS A 289 3.70 -34.05 -21.79
CA LYS A 289 2.95 -35.28 -21.48
C LYS A 289 2.59 -35.95 -22.80
N LYS A 290 3.30 -37.04 -23.09
CA LYS A 290 3.08 -38.01 -24.17
C LYS A 290 1.60 -38.41 -24.27
N THR A 291 1.07 -38.51 -25.49
CA THR A 291 0.87 -39.76 -26.29
C THR A 291 -0.28 -39.58 -27.29
N GLY A 292 -0.04 -39.98 -28.55
CA GLY A 292 -1.09 -40.52 -29.42
C GLY A 292 -1.39 -39.78 -30.72
N THR A 293 -0.81 -40.31 -31.81
CA THR A 293 -1.51 -40.70 -33.09
C THR A 293 -2.04 -39.54 -33.95
N GLU A 294 -1.78 -39.37 -35.25
CA GLU A 294 -1.38 -40.20 -36.41
C GLU A 294 -0.71 -39.24 -37.43
N LEU A 295 0.41 -39.60 -38.06
CA LEU A 295 0.47 -40.11 -39.45
C LEU A 295 -0.32 -39.28 -40.47
N TYR A 296 0.37 -38.49 -41.31
CA TYR A 296 0.50 -38.76 -42.76
C TYR A 296 1.35 -37.72 -43.51
N SER A 297 2.29 -38.25 -44.32
CA SER A 297 2.89 -37.69 -45.56
C SER A 297 3.59 -36.32 -45.53
N SER A 298 4.76 -36.11 -46.11
CA SER A 298 5.59 -36.91 -47.03
C SER A 298 6.91 -36.18 -47.26
N ARG A 299 8.00 -36.95 -47.42
CA ARG A 299 9.10 -36.85 -48.42
C ARG A 299 9.64 -35.44 -48.71
N GLN A 300 10.94 -35.12 -48.74
CA GLN A 300 12.24 -35.75 -49.00
C GLN A 300 13.22 -34.58 -48.64
N GLU A 301 14.50 -34.66 -48.33
CA GLU A 301 15.55 -35.60 -48.65
C GLU A 301 16.79 -35.24 -47.80
N ASN A 302 17.56 -36.28 -47.51
CA ASN A 302 18.92 -36.35 -46.99
C ASN A 302 19.83 -35.13 -47.26
N SER A 303 20.71 -34.79 -46.33
CA SER A 303 22.03 -35.47 -46.24
C SER A 303 22.96 -34.83 -45.19
N HIS A 304 23.60 -35.72 -44.41
CA HIS A 304 25.03 -35.76 -44.01
C HIS A 304 25.77 -34.47 -43.60
N SER A 305 26.67 -34.44 -42.61
CA SER A 305 27.21 -35.41 -41.66
C SER A 305 28.37 -34.74 -40.89
N LYS A 306 28.76 -35.35 -39.77
CA LYS A 306 30.09 -35.33 -39.10
C LYS A 306 30.43 -34.24 -38.08
N GLU A 307 30.31 -34.68 -36.83
CA GLU A 307 31.34 -34.72 -35.77
C GLU A 307 32.74 -34.15 -36.09
N ILE A 308 33.36 -33.40 -35.16
CA ILE A 308 34.37 -33.88 -34.17
C ILE A 308 35.03 -32.65 -33.49
N SER A 309 35.09 -32.75 -32.15
CA SER A 309 36.04 -32.21 -31.14
C SER A 309 36.83 -30.90 -31.34
N SER A 310 36.92 -30.12 -30.25
CA SER A 310 38.12 -30.04 -29.38
C SER A 310 37.98 -28.85 -28.43
N GLY A 311 38.29 -29.07 -27.15
CA GLY A 311 38.26 -28.04 -26.12
C GLY A 311 39.52 -27.18 -26.10
N ILE A 312 39.48 -26.10 -25.32
CA ILE A 312 40.51 -25.66 -24.37
C ILE A 312 39.87 -24.64 -23.42
N HIS A 313 40.25 -24.79 -22.15
CA HIS A 313 39.93 -23.99 -20.98
C HIS A 313 40.38 -22.52 -21.08
N GLU A 314 39.64 -21.61 -20.44
CA GLU A 314 40.23 -20.62 -19.52
C GLU A 314 39.18 -20.01 -18.57
N THR A 315 39.69 -19.40 -17.50
CA THR A 315 39.17 -19.29 -16.14
C THR A 315 38.27 -18.07 -15.81
N LYS A 316 37.46 -18.22 -14.76
CA LYS A 316 36.51 -17.27 -14.10
C LYS A 316 37.03 -15.83 -13.86
N PRO A 317 36.08 -14.89 -13.63
CA PRO A 317 35.92 -14.32 -12.28
C PRO A 317 34.48 -14.35 -11.75
N ALA A 318 34.36 -14.20 -10.43
CA ALA A 318 33.18 -14.44 -9.61
C ALA A 318 32.06 -13.38 -9.74
N GLU A 319 30.81 -13.86 -9.80
CA GLU A 319 29.60 -13.05 -9.74
C GLU A 319 29.01 -13.02 -8.32
N THR A 320 28.60 -11.81 -7.93
CA THR A 320 27.75 -11.43 -6.80
C THR A 320 26.43 -12.21 -6.79
N PRO A 321 25.86 -12.57 -5.62
CA PRO A 321 24.58 -13.27 -5.58
C PRO A 321 23.43 -12.32 -5.96
N GLU A 322 22.91 -12.50 -7.17
CA GLU A 322 21.73 -11.81 -7.70
C GLU A 322 20.46 -12.18 -6.90
N GLU A 323 19.64 -11.16 -6.67
CA GLU A 323 18.30 -11.26 -6.09
C GLU A 323 17.39 -12.08 -7.01
N ALA A 324 16.91 -13.22 -6.49
CA ALA A 324 15.99 -14.09 -7.21
C ALA A 324 14.60 -13.42 -7.35
N SER A 325 14.29 -12.96 -8.57
CA SER A 325 12.95 -12.53 -8.97
C SER A 325 12.07 -13.76 -9.23
N THR A 326 11.00 -13.91 -8.44
CA THR A 326 9.98 -14.92 -8.66
C THR A 326 9.01 -14.50 -9.79
N PRO A 327 8.57 -15.42 -10.68
CA PRO A 327 7.75 -15.05 -11.84
C PRO A 327 6.31 -14.67 -11.43
N PHE A 328 5.81 -13.60 -12.04
CA PHE A 328 4.40 -13.18 -11.96
C PHE A 328 3.49 -14.14 -12.75
N PRO A 329 2.35 -14.59 -12.19
CA PRO A 329 1.23 -15.08 -12.97
C PRO A 329 0.23 -13.95 -13.27
N THR A 330 -0.10 -13.78 -14.56
CA THR A 330 -1.18 -12.92 -15.06
C THR A 330 -2.57 -13.55 -14.91
N ALA A 331 -3.57 -12.66 -14.86
CA ALA A 331 -5.02 -12.82 -14.65
C ALA A 331 -5.40 -12.94 -13.17
N TYR A 332 -5.86 -11.83 -12.55
CA TYR A 332 -6.36 -11.79 -11.18
C TYR A 332 -7.62 -12.67 -11.01
N PRO A 333 -7.57 -13.80 -10.30
CA PRO A 333 -8.72 -14.20 -9.49
C PRO A 333 -8.71 -13.29 -8.25
N PHE A 334 -9.89 -12.83 -7.80
CA PHE A 334 -10.13 -12.15 -6.53
C PHE A 334 -8.88 -11.96 -5.65
N ARG A 335 -8.23 -10.79 -5.74
CA ARG A 335 -7.20 -10.44 -4.74
C ARG A 335 -7.94 -10.47 -3.39
N PRO A 336 -7.56 -11.34 -2.44
CA PRO A 336 -8.19 -11.31 -1.12
C PRO A 336 -8.05 -9.88 -0.57
N PRO A 337 -9.06 -9.36 0.15
CA PRO A 337 -8.98 -8.02 0.71
C PRO A 337 -7.70 -7.90 1.53
N LEU A 338 -6.92 -6.85 1.28
CA LEU A 338 -5.73 -6.58 2.10
C LEU A 338 -6.21 -6.30 3.53
N TYR A 339 -5.78 -7.13 4.47
CA TYR A 339 -6.05 -6.92 5.89
C TYR A 339 -5.04 -5.89 6.43
N GLY A 340 -5.44 -4.62 6.43
CA GLY A 340 -4.57 -3.50 6.80
C GLY A 340 -3.59 -3.10 5.69
N CYS A 341 -2.46 -2.47 6.06
CA CYS A 341 -1.45 -2.00 5.11
C CYS A 341 -0.02 -2.21 5.63
N ALA A 342 0.95 -2.32 4.71
CA ALA A 342 2.35 -2.58 5.05
C ALA A 342 2.98 -1.46 5.91
N PHE A 343 2.56 -0.21 5.74
CA PHE A 343 2.97 0.89 6.62
C PHE A 343 2.69 0.58 8.09
N SER A 344 1.46 0.17 8.41
CA SER A 344 1.05 -0.10 9.79
C SER A 344 1.82 -1.29 10.38
N GLY A 345 2.08 -2.32 9.57
CA GLY A 345 2.93 -3.45 9.96
C GLY A 345 4.38 -3.04 10.28
N ALA A 346 4.99 -2.22 9.43
CA ALA A 346 6.36 -1.77 9.63
C ALA A 346 6.53 -0.82 10.82
N VAL A 347 5.56 0.08 11.04
CA VAL A 347 5.54 0.92 12.25
C VAL A 347 5.36 0.04 13.48
N THR A 348 4.48 -0.97 13.44
CA THR A 348 4.30 -1.93 14.54
C THR A 348 5.60 -2.65 14.86
N ALA A 349 6.36 -3.09 13.85
CA ALA A 349 7.66 -3.73 14.03
C ALA A 349 8.69 -2.79 14.67
N THR A 350 8.88 -1.60 14.10
CA THR A 350 9.91 -0.64 14.55
C THR A 350 9.63 -0.09 15.95
N PHE A 351 8.35 0.09 16.28
CA PHE A 351 7.89 0.50 17.60
C PHE A 351 8.30 -0.46 18.74
N GLN A 352 8.58 -1.74 18.42
CA GLN A 352 9.01 -2.71 19.43
C GLN A 352 10.45 -2.49 19.93
N VAL A 353 11.22 -1.57 19.33
CA VAL A 353 12.57 -1.22 19.76
C VAL A 353 12.51 0.03 20.65
N ARG A 354 12.58 -0.16 21.97
CA ARG A 354 12.25 0.85 22.99
C ARG A 354 13.20 2.05 23.06
N ASP A 355 14.45 1.86 22.66
CA ASP A 355 15.50 2.88 22.63
C ASP A 355 15.75 3.43 21.22
N ALA A 356 14.79 3.23 20.31
CA ALA A 356 14.74 3.83 18.99
C ALA A 356 13.47 4.67 18.80
N VAL A 357 13.49 5.53 17.79
CA VAL A 357 12.35 6.35 17.39
C VAL A 357 11.98 6.07 15.95
N THR A 358 10.68 6.01 15.68
CA THR A 358 10.13 5.83 14.34
C THR A 358 9.61 7.16 13.80
N VAL A 359 10.32 7.73 12.83
CA VAL A 359 9.86 8.86 12.03
C VAL A 359 8.91 8.35 10.95
N ILE A 360 7.67 8.80 10.99
CA ILE A 360 6.64 8.48 10.00
C ILE A 360 6.63 9.59 8.95
N HIS A 361 7.04 9.25 7.74
CA HIS A 361 6.96 10.15 6.61
C HIS A 361 5.57 10.05 5.98
N GLY A 362 4.66 10.92 6.42
CA GLY A 362 3.28 10.88 5.97
C GLY A 362 2.35 11.94 6.55
N PRO A 363 1.09 11.95 6.12
CA PRO A 363 0.04 12.73 6.75
C PRO A 363 -0.21 12.26 8.19
N ARG A 364 -0.63 13.19 9.05
CA ARG A 364 -0.91 12.91 10.47
C ARG A 364 -2.00 11.86 10.72
N SER A 365 -2.93 11.64 9.78
CA SER A 365 -3.99 10.65 9.92
C SER A 365 -3.46 9.22 10.05
N CYS A 366 -2.49 8.84 9.22
CA CYS A 366 -1.85 7.52 9.28
C CYS A 366 -1.15 7.31 10.62
N THR A 367 -0.41 8.33 11.08
CA THR A 367 0.24 8.32 12.39
C THR A 367 -0.77 8.18 13.52
N TYR A 368 -1.87 8.93 13.50
CA TYR A 368 -2.87 8.87 14.56
C TYR A 368 -3.51 7.48 14.68
N ILE A 369 -3.96 6.90 13.57
CA ILE A 369 -4.62 5.58 13.57
C ILE A 369 -3.66 4.49 14.06
N THR A 370 -2.42 4.49 13.57
CA THR A 370 -1.42 3.49 13.99
C THR A 370 -0.97 3.73 15.42
N ALA A 371 -0.76 4.98 15.83
CA ALA A 371 -0.39 5.30 17.21
C ALA A 371 -1.50 4.92 18.19
N ASP A 372 -2.79 5.12 17.87
CA ASP A 372 -3.91 4.69 18.71
C ASP A 372 -3.97 3.16 18.88
N ALA A 373 -3.78 2.42 17.78
CA ALA A 373 -3.70 0.96 17.82
C ALA A 373 -2.51 0.47 18.68
N LEU A 374 -1.36 1.14 18.59
CA LEU A 374 -0.18 0.84 19.39
C LEU A 374 -0.31 1.30 20.84
N ALA A 375 -1.00 2.42 21.11
CA ALA A 375 -1.29 2.92 22.44
C ALA A 375 -2.11 1.89 23.21
N CYS A 376 -3.13 1.33 22.57
CA CYS A 376 -3.93 0.25 23.13
C CYS A 376 -3.05 -0.94 23.54
N SER A 377 -2.12 -1.37 22.67
CA SER A 377 -1.18 -2.45 22.98
C SER A 377 -0.20 -2.08 24.12
N PHE A 378 0.38 -0.87 24.08
CA PHE A 378 1.33 -0.35 25.06
C PHE A 378 0.72 -0.20 26.46
N LEU A 379 -0.49 0.35 26.56
CA LEU A 379 -1.24 0.48 27.80
C LEU A 379 -1.59 -0.89 28.39
N ARG A 380 -2.00 -1.85 27.55
CA ARG A 380 -2.33 -3.23 27.96
C ARG A 380 -1.11 -4.01 28.46
N GLY A 381 0.10 -3.68 27.99
CA GLY A 381 1.37 -4.28 28.43
C GLY A 381 1.90 -3.81 29.80
N GLY A 382 1.14 -3.00 30.55
CA GLY A 382 1.53 -2.53 31.88
C GLY A 382 2.11 -1.11 31.93
N GLY A 383 2.00 -0.33 30.84
CA GLY A 383 2.39 1.09 30.81
C GLY A 383 1.56 2.02 31.73
N ILE A 384 0.49 1.50 32.34
CA ILE A 384 -0.47 2.24 33.20
C ILE A 384 0.20 2.79 34.49
N ASN A 385 1.35 2.27 34.91
CA ASN A 385 2.04 2.77 36.10
C ASN A 385 2.87 4.04 35.88
N ALA A 386 2.99 4.54 34.64
CA ALA A 386 3.58 5.85 34.36
C ALA A 386 2.45 6.88 34.19
N GLY A 387 2.14 7.62 35.26
CA GLY A 387 1.15 8.69 35.20
C GLY A 387 1.46 9.69 34.07
N GLY A 388 0.43 10.06 33.30
CA GLY A 388 0.46 11.24 32.42
C GLY A 388 0.95 11.04 30.97
N VAL A 389 0.83 9.85 30.38
CA VAL A 389 1.24 9.66 28.98
C VAL A 389 0.13 10.10 28.00
N GLU A 390 0.19 11.34 27.51
CA GLU A 390 -0.70 11.87 26.45
C GLU A 390 -0.33 11.39 25.03
N GLN A 391 0.86 10.81 24.82
CA GLN A 391 1.32 10.31 23.52
C GLN A 391 2.14 9.02 23.66
N VAL A 392 1.97 8.08 22.72
CA VAL A 392 2.81 6.89 22.64
C VAL A 392 4.27 7.32 22.37
N PRO A 393 5.22 7.07 23.29
CA PRO A 393 6.59 7.52 23.12
C PRO A 393 7.26 6.83 21.94
N GLY A 394 8.09 7.55 21.18
CA GLY A 394 8.92 6.95 20.11
C GLY A 394 8.31 6.98 18.70
N ILE A 395 7.24 7.73 18.44
CA ILE A 395 6.69 7.96 17.10
C ILE A 395 6.69 9.45 16.77
N LEU A 396 7.30 9.83 15.65
CA LEU A 396 7.41 11.23 15.20
C LEU A 396 6.87 11.39 13.77
N PRO A 397 5.71 12.03 13.55
CA PRO A 397 5.22 12.31 12.20
C PRO A 397 5.97 13.47 11.55
N THR A 398 6.16 13.40 10.24
CA THR A 398 6.49 14.59 9.44
C THR A 398 5.30 15.53 9.27
N ASP A 399 4.07 15.05 9.54
CA ASP A 399 2.81 15.81 9.37
C ASP A 399 2.75 16.44 7.97
N MET A 400 2.82 15.60 6.94
CA MET A 400 2.69 16.05 5.55
C MET A 400 1.34 16.73 5.36
N LYS A 401 1.41 17.95 4.85
CA LYS A 401 0.30 18.76 4.39
C LYS A 401 0.31 18.79 2.86
N GLU A 402 -0.62 19.55 2.32
CA GLU A 402 -0.76 19.72 0.87
C GLU A 402 0.52 20.28 0.21
N GLU A 403 1.23 21.19 0.89
CA GLU A 403 2.48 21.75 0.40
C GLU A 403 3.53 20.66 0.09
N GLU A 404 3.74 19.72 1.01
CA GLU A 404 4.70 18.62 0.79
C GLU A 404 4.23 17.64 -0.30
N VAL A 405 2.92 17.44 -0.47
CA VAL A 405 2.40 16.62 -1.57
C VAL A 405 2.63 17.28 -2.92
N ILE A 406 2.53 18.61 -2.99
CA ILE A 406 2.75 19.36 -4.23
C ILE A 406 4.24 19.44 -4.55
N PHE A 407 5.09 19.75 -3.57
CA PHE A 407 6.50 20.11 -3.81
C PHE A 407 7.53 19.06 -3.40
N GLY A 408 7.11 17.96 -2.76
CA GLY A 408 7.99 16.98 -2.14
C GLY A 408 8.10 17.18 -0.62
N GLY A 409 8.27 16.10 0.11
CA GLY A 409 8.33 16.10 1.58
C GLY A 409 9.72 15.86 2.17
N LEU A 410 10.76 15.71 1.33
CA LEU A 410 12.11 15.33 1.78
C LEU A 410 12.76 16.32 2.75
N GLU A 411 12.66 17.63 2.51
CA GLU A 411 13.25 18.65 3.40
C GLU A 411 12.62 18.59 4.81
N LYS A 412 11.30 18.37 4.88
CA LYS A 412 10.58 18.20 6.14
C LYS A 412 10.94 16.89 6.83
N LEU A 413 11.16 15.83 6.06
CA LEU A 413 11.63 14.56 6.57
C LEU A 413 13.03 14.70 7.19
N GLU A 414 13.97 15.34 6.49
CA GLU A 414 15.32 15.59 6.98
C GLU A 414 15.29 16.38 8.29
N SER A 415 14.56 17.50 8.31
CA SER A 415 14.39 18.30 9.53
C SER A 415 13.82 17.47 10.68
N LYS A 416 12.85 16.58 10.43
CA LYS A 416 12.26 15.72 11.46
C LYS A 416 13.22 14.64 11.97
N ILE A 417 14.07 14.09 11.09
CA ILE A 417 15.13 13.16 11.48
C ILE A 417 16.18 13.89 12.34
N GLU A 418 16.61 15.08 11.94
CA GLU A 418 17.58 15.89 12.69
C GLU A 418 17.04 16.31 14.05
N GLU A 419 15.74 16.65 14.15
CA GLU A 419 15.05 16.90 15.42
C GLU A 419 15.13 15.69 16.34
N ALA A 420 14.85 14.50 15.82
CA ALA A 420 14.93 13.24 16.58
C ALA A 420 16.36 12.97 17.06
N LEU A 421 17.36 13.13 16.19
CA LEU A 421 18.77 12.94 16.53
C LEU A 421 19.26 13.96 17.57
N SER A 422 18.85 15.22 17.43
CA SER A 422 19.17 16.31 18.37
C SER A 422 18.52 16.10 19.74
N ALA A 423 17.35 15.44 19.79
CA ALA A 423 16.71 15.03 21.04
C ALA A 423 17.43 13.86 21.75
N GLY A 424 18.49 13.30 21.16
CA GLY A 424 19.36 12.29 21.76
C GLY A 424 19.08 10.85 21.32
N TRP A 425 18.16 10.65 20.37
CA TRP A 425 17.92 9.32 19.79
C TRP A 425 19.12 8.88 18.96
N LYS A 426 19.65 7.69 19.25
CA LYS A 426 20.80 7.11 18.51
C LYS A 426 20.40 6.24 17.33
N THR A 427 19.16 5.75 17.33
CA THR A 427 18.61 4.90 16.28
C THR A 427 17.27 5.47 15.86
N VAL A 428 17.16 5.81 14.57
CA VAL A 428 15.96 6.40 13.96
C VAL A 428 15.51 5.50 12.81
N PHE A 429 14.29 4.99 12.88
CA PHE A 429 13.65 4.32 11.75
C PHE A 429 12.85 5.35 10.96
N VAL A 430 12.91 5.30 9.63
CA VAL A 430 12.14 6.17 8.75
C VAL A 430 11.17 5.32 7.95
N VAL A 431 9.87 5.46 8.18
CA VAL A 431 8.83 4.64 7.54
C VAL A 431 7.98 5.52 6.64
N ASN A 432 7.88 5.14 5.35
CA ASN A 432 7.08 5.89 4.38
C ASN A 432 5.57 5.56 4.49
N THR A 433 4.74 6.46 3.99
CA THR A 433 3.30 6.23 3.75
C THR A 433 3.01 6.30 2.25
N CYS A 434 1.77 6.01 1.83
CA CYS A 434 1.43 6.04 0.40
C CYS A 434 1.76 7.38 -0.29
N PRO A 435 1.47 8.57 0.30
CA PRO A 435 1.77 9.84 -0.34
C PRO A 435 3.24 10.04 -0.69
N GLY A 436 4.17 9.74 0.23
CA GLY A 436 5.60 9.89 -0.02
C GLY A 436 6.08 8.99 -1.18
N GLY A 437 5.58 7.77 -1.27
CA GLY A 437 5.86 6.88 -2.42
C GLY A 437 5.30 7.41 -3.74
N ILE A 438 4.06 7.90 -3.73
CA ILE A 438 3.37 8.41 -4.94
C ILE A 438 4.05 9.67 -5.50
N ILE A 439 4.56 10.56 -4.63
CA ILE A 439 5.24 11.80 -5.05
C ILE A 439 6.72 11.59 -5.41
N GLY A 440 7.24 10.37 -5.22
CA GLY A 440 8.61 10.01 -5.56
C GLY A 440 9.67 10.40 -4.53
N ASP A 441 9.30 10.56 -3.25
CA ASP A 441 10.25 10.93 -2.20
C ASP A 441 11.23 9.77 -1.90
N ASP A 442 12.52 9.98 -2.17
CA ASP A 442 13.59 9.05 -1.79
C ASP A 442 14.00 9.22 -0.33
N ILE A 443 13.32 8.47 0.54
CA ILE A 443 13.61 8.47 1.98
C ILE A 443 15.02 7.95 2.32
N ARG A 444 15.69 7.21 1.43
CA ARG A 444 17.04 6.68 1.70
C ARG A 444 18.07 7.78 1.55
N GLU A 445 17.94 8.59 0.50
CA GLU A 445 18.78 9.76 0.31
C GLU A 445 18.60 10.76 1.46
N ALA A 446 17.36 11.04 1.85
CA ALA A 446 17.07 11.90 3.00
C ALA A 446 17.67 11.37 4.31
N ALA A 447 17.54 10.06 4.58
CA ALA A 447 18.14 9.43 5.76
C ALA A 447 19.67 9.54 5.78
N LEU A 448 20.33 9.40 4.61
CA LEU A 448 21.77 9.55 4.48
C LEU A 448 22.22 11.00 4.72
N ARG A 449 21.54 11.98 4.13
CA ARG A 449 21.86 13.41 4.29
C ARG A 449 21.71 13.86 5.74
N ALA A 450 20.55 13.59 6.36
CA ALA A 450 20.31 13.94 7.76
C ALA A 450 21.26 13.20 8.72
N GLY A 451 21.55 11.92 8.45
CA GLY A 451 22.46 11.11 9.27
C GLY A 451 23.93 11.58 9.21
N ALA A 452 24.36 12.21 8.11
CA ALA A 452 25.75 12.68 7.95
C ALA A 452 26.15 13.73 8.99
N HIS A 453 25.20 14.50 9.52
CA HIS A 453 25.44 15.52 10.55
C HIS A 453 25.63 14.92 11.96
N PHE A 454 25.32 13.64 12.17
CA PHE A 454 25.29 12.99 13.49
C PHE A 454 26.13 11.70 13.53
N PRO A 455 27.46 11.80 13.69
CA PRO A 455 28.33 10.63 13.72
C PRO A 455 27.97 9.68 14.88
N GLY A 456 27.77 8.40 14.55
CA GLY A 456 27.41 7.35 15.51
C GLY A 456 25.91 7.09 15.66
N ALA A 457 25.06 7.92 15.06
CA ALA A 457 23.65 7.63 14.92
C ALA A 457 23.39 6.65 13.76
N ARG A 458 22.30 5.89 13.84
CA ARG A 458 21.84 4.99 12.76
C ARG A 458 20.46 5.45 12.30
N VAL A 459 20.38 5.96 11.09
CA VAL A 459 19.11 6.27 10.42
C VAL A 459 18.80 5.15 9.42
N ILE A 460 17.70 4.44 9.63
CA ILE A 460 17.35 3.21 8.91
C ILE A 460 16.06 3.46 8.12
N PRO A 461 16.13 3.63 6.79
CA PRO A 461 14.94 3.80 5.96
C PRO A 461 14.22 2.46 5.72
N LEU A 462 12.90 2.47 5.86
CA LEU A 462 11.98 1.38 5.56
C LEU A 462 11.06 1.82 4.41
N PRO A 463 11.39 1.44 3.15
CA PRO A 463 10.63 1.83 1.97
C PRO A 463 9.36 0.97 1.84
N VAL A 464 8.40 1.17 2.75
CA VAL A 464 7.08 0.55 2.68
C VAL A 464 6.06 1.61 2.30
N GLU A 465 5.39 1.45 1.18
CA GLU A 465 4.48 2.43 0.59
C GLU A 465 3.01 2.06 0.87
N GLY A 466 2.71 1.76 2.14
CA GLY A 466 1.37 1.38 2.57
C GLY A 466 0.77 0.23 1.75
N VAL A 467 -0.38 0.47 1.11
CA VAL A 467 -1.08 -0.54 0.30
C VAL A 467 -0.37 -0.88 -1.02
N LEU A 468 0.56 -0.04 -1.48
CA LEU A 468 1.33 -0.30 -2.70
C LEU A 468 2.33 -1.44 -2.49
N THR A 469 2.89 -1.57 -1.28
CA THR A 469 3.81 -2.66 -0.92
C THR A 469 3.07 -3.95 -0.56
N GLY A 470 1.98 -3.85 0.21
CA GLY A 470 1.22 -5.03 0.62
C GLY A 470 0.36 -4.79 1.85
N ASP A 471 -0.05 -5.89 2.47
CA ASP A 471 -0.85 -5.92 3.69
C ASP A 471 0.00 -5.72 4.96
N PHE A 472 -0.66 -5.80 6.11
CA PHE A 472 -0.01 -5.66 7.41
C PHE A 472 1.13 -6.67 7.62
N SER A 473 0.93 -7.95 7.29
CA SER A 473 1.93 -9.01 7.48
C SER A 473 3.18 -8.77 6.63
N THR A 474 3.01 -8.30 5.39
CA THR A 474 4.12 -7.91 4.52
C THR A 474 4.95 -6.80 5.15
N GLY A 475 4.29 -5.75 5.65
CA GLY A 475 4.95 -4.64 6.34
C GLY A 475 5.68 -5.04 7.60
N LEU A 476 5.08 -5.92 8.39
CA LEU A 476 5.65 -6.45 9.62
C LEU A 476 6.96 -7.19 9.32
N LEU A 477 6.95 -8.08 8.32
CA LEU A 477 8.12 -8.85 7.93
C LEU A 477 9.24 -7.96 7.37
N GLU A 478 8.92 -6.97 6.54
CA GLU A 478 9.92 -6.01 6.05
C GLU A 478 10.52 -5.19 7.20
N GLY A 479 9.69 -4.76 8.16
CA GLY A 479 10.17 -4.14 9.39
C GLY A 479 11.12 -5.05 10.16
N TYR A 480 10.77 -6.32 10.33
CA TYR A 480 11.59 -7.31 11.05
C TYR A 480 12.95 -7.51 10.39
N LYS A 481 12.99 -7.61 9.05
CA LYS A 481 14.23 -7.74 8.28
C LYS A 481 15.15 -6.53 8.47
N ARG A 482 14.58 -5.31 8.48
CA ARG A 482 15.35 -4.07 8.65
C ARG A 482 15.86 -3.88 10.06
N ILE A 483 15.11 -4.30 11.08
CA ILE A 483 15.59 -4.30 12.46
C ILE A 483 16.69 -5.37 12.65
N ALA A 484 16.60 -6.50 11.93
CA ALA A 484 17.65 -7.51 11.94
C ALA A 484 19.01 -6.99 11.42
N ASP A 485 19.04 -5.92 10.63
CA ASP A 485 20.30 -5.25 10.24
C ASP A 485 21.07 -4.66 11.45
N LEU A 486 20.42 -4.50 12.61
CA LEU A 486 21.07 -4.08 13.85
C LEU A 486 21.85 -5.21 14.54
N ILE A 487 21.62 -6.47 14.18
CA ILE A 487 22.32 -7.63 14.75
C ILE A 487 23.79 -7.58 14.34
N ASP A 488 24.69 -7.69 15.33
CA ASP A 488 26.12 -7.73 15.06
C ASP A 488 26.54 -9.15 14.64
N PRO A 489 26.96 -9.38 13.38
CA PRO A 489 27.33 -10.70 12.90
C PRO A 489 28.63 -11.22 13.53
N SER A 490 29.47 -10.35 14.11
CA SER A 490 30.75 -10.72 14.72
C SER A 490 30.63 -11.36 16.10
N VAL A 491 29.49 -11.16 16.77
CA VAL A 491 29.23 -11.72 18.10
C VAL A 491 29.15 -13.25 18.03
N LYS A 492 29.79 -13.90 19.00
CA LYS A 492 29.84 -15.36 19.15
C LYS A 492 28.83 -15.84 20.21
N PRO A 493 28.25 -17.04 20.05
CA PRO A 493 27.37 -17.61 21.06
C PRO A 493 28.06 -17.87 22.40
N GLU A 494 27.33 -17.65 23.49
CA GLU A 494 27.70 -17.93 24.87
C GLU A 494 26.70 -18.96 25.44
N ARG A 495 27.18 -19.91 26.25
CA ARG A 495 26.32 -20.90 26.88
C ARG A 495 25.38 -20.26 27.91
N GLY A 496 24.18 -20.82 28.04
CA GLY A 496 23.21 -20.38 29.06
C GLY A 496 22.33 -19.21 28.63
N LEU A 497 22.36 -18.81 27.36
CA LEU A 497 21.54 -17.74 26.79
C LEU A 497 20.65 -18.27 25.65
N VAL A 498 19.39 -17.85 25.65
CA VAL A 498 18.45 -18.13 24.56
C VAL A 498 17.83 -16.83 24.02
N ASN A 499 17.37 -16.84 22.78
CA ASN A 499 16.48 -15.80 22.27
C ASN A 499 15.07 -16.34 22.07
N ILE A 500 14.09 -15.44 22.09
CA ILE A 500 12.69 -15.75 21.75
C ILE A 500 12.32 -14.94 20.51
N ILE A 501 11.66 -15.58 19.54
CA ILE A 501 11.31 -14.98 18.25
C ILE A 501 9.83 -15.28 17.93
N GLY A 502 9.17 -14.31 17.30
CA GLY A 502 7.79 -14.49 16.81
C GLY A 502 6.71 -14.27 17.87
N GLU A 503 7.02 -13.60 18.98
CA GLU A 503 5.97 -13.18 19.91
C GLU A 503 5.00 -12.20 19.23
N ARG A 504 3.70 -12.34 19.54
CA ARG A 504 2.68 -11.46 18.98
C ARG A 504 2.79 -10.07 19.65
N SER A 505 2.68 -9.02 18.84
CA SER A 505 2.86 -7.64 19.31
C SER A 505 1.58 -7.03 19.92
N ILE A 506 0.41 -7.65 19.72
CA ILE A 506 -0.91 -7.03 19.99
C ILE A 506 -1.81 -7.89 20.93
N SER A 507 -1.43 -9.12 21.28
CA SER A 507 -2.24 -9.92 22.20
C SER A 507 -1.97 -9.56 23.68
N LEU A 508 -2.89 -9.97 24.55
CA LEU A 508 -2.98 -9.60 25.96
C LEU A 508 -2.17 -10.51 26.91
N ARG A 509 -1.71 -11.67 26.43
CA ARG A 509 -1.20 -12.77 27.27
C ARG A 509 0.30 -13.02 27.11
N GLU A 510 0.98 -12.30 26.24
CA GLU A 510 2.37 -12.56 25.86
C GLU A 510 3.33 -12.35 27.04
N GLU A 511 3.09 -11.37 27.91
CA GLU A 511 3.89 -11.20 29.13
C GLU A 511 3.71 -12.37 30.10
N GLU A 512 2.52 -12.98 30.13
CA GLU A 512 2.28 -14.19 30.91
C GLU A 512 2.97 -15.41 30.28
N HIS A 513 2.87 -15.56 28.96
CA HIS A 513 3.57 -16.63 28.22
C HIS A 513 5.09 -16.52 28.44
N PHE A 514 5.64 -15.32 28.33
CA PHE A 514 7.04 -15.04 28.59
C PHE A 514 7.44 -15.41 30.03
N ARG A 515 6.67 -14.98 31.05
CA ARG A 515 6.96 -15.34 32.45
C ARG A 515 6.98 -16.85 32.68
N ASN A 516 6.05 -17.58 32.06
CA ASN A 516 5.99 -19.04 32.17
C ASN A 516 7.22 -19.70 31.54
N ILE A 517 7.56 -19.31 30.30
CA ILE A 517 8.74 -19.81 29.59
C ILE A 517 10.03 -19.43 30.30
N GLU A 518 10.16 -18.19 30.75
CA GLU A 518 11.32 -17.71 31.52
C GLU A 518 11.50 -18.51 32.82
N GLY A 519 10.41 -18.81 33.52
CA GLY A 519 10.42 -19.68 34.70
C GLY A 519 10.96 -21.08 34.39
N MET A 520 10.50 -21.67 33.28
CA MET A 520 10.97 -23.00 32.82
C MET A 520 12.45 -22.96 32.44
N LEU A 521 12.89 -21.96 31.68
CA LEU A 521 14.30 -21.77 31.29
C LEU A 521 15.22 -21.53 32.49
N LYS A 522 14.75 -20.74 33.48
CA LYS A 522 15.50 -20.47 34.71
C LYS A 522 15.75 -21.74 35.52
N LYS A 523 14.80 -22.67 35.58
CA LYS A 523 15.00 -23.99 36.19
C LYS A 523 16.04 -24.84 35.44
N LEU A 524 16.21 -24.63 34.13
CA LEU A 524 17.29 -25.22 33.34
C LEU A 524 18.63 -24.48 33.48
N GLY A 525 18.66 -23.32 34.15
CA GLY A 525 19.85 -22.48 34.28
C GLY A 525 20.12 -21.55 33.09
N TYR A 526 19.14 -21.37 32.20
CA TYR A 526 19.22 -20.48 31.05
C TYR A 526 18.53 -19.14 31.33
N ARG A 527 18.98 -18.10 30.64
CA ARG A 527 18.37 -16.76 30.64
C ARG A 527 18.04 -16.31 29.24
N VAL A 528 17.03 -15.46 29.11
CA VAL A 528 16.65 -14.86 27.83
C VAL A 528 17.55 -13.65 27.57
N ASN A 529 18.28 -13.67 26.45
CA ASN A 529 19.15 -12.58 26.00
C ASN A 529 18.37 -11.51 25.21
N CYS A 530 17.51 -11.95 24.30
CA CYS A 530 16.71 -11.06 23.47
C CYS A 530 15.33 -11.68 23.18
N ARG A 531 14.27 -10.91 23.45
CA ARG A 531 12.93 -11.12 22.90
C ARG A 531 12.86 -10.36 21.59
N PHE A 532 13.11 -11.04 20.48
CA PHE A 532 13.19 -10.41 19.18
C PHE A 532 11.86 -9.76 18.82
N LEU A 533 11.85 -8.42 18.85
CA LEU A 533 10.73 -7.57 18.45
C LEU A 533 9.51 -7.68 19.36
N LYS A 534 9.75 -7.83 20.67
CA LYS A 534 8.76 -7.61 21.72
C LYS A 534 9.38 -6.77 22.83
N GLY A 535 9.20 -5.45 22.74
CA GLY A 535 9.77 -4.50 23.70
C GLY A 535 11.28 -4.67 23.93
N THR A 536 12.04 -4.85 22.85
CA THR A 536 13.49 -5.07 22.88
C THR A 536 14.24 -3.74 22.87
N ASP A 537 15.56 -3.78 23.02
CA ASP A 537 16.46 -2.64 22.89
C ASP A 537 17.58 -2.93 21.89
N THR A 538 18.25 -1.88 21.40
CA THR A 538 19.31 -2.02 20.40
C THR A 538 20.53 -2.76 20.92
N PHE A 539 20.76 -2.80 22.24
CA PHE A 539 21.84 -3.57 22.83
C PHE A 539 21.57 -5.08 22.73
N SER A 540 20.38 -5.54 23.15
CA SER A 540 19.92 -6.92 23.01
C SER A 540 19.86 -7.38 21.56
N LEU A 541 19.50 -6.49 20.62
CA LEU A 541 19.57 -6.76 19.18
C LEU A 541 21.02 -6.95 18.70
N ARG A 542 21.94 -6.07 19.09
CA ARG A 542 23.37 -6.23 18.74
C ARG A 542 23.96 -7.50 19.34
N SER A 543 23.60 -7.85 20.58
CA SER A 543 24.03 -9.07 21.26
C SER A 543 23.20 -10.30 20.90
N PHE A 544 22.34 -10.23 19.88
CA PHE A 544 21.41 -11.32 19.54
C PHE A 544 22.13 -12.65 19.31
N LYS A 545 23.29 -12.65 18.64
CA LYS A 545 24.09 -13.86 18.39
C LYS A 545 24.77 -14.45 19.63
N LYS A 546 24.66 -13.82 20.82
CA LYS A 546 25.15 -14.40 22.08
C LYS A 546 24.32 -15.60 22.51
N ALA A 547 23.07 -15.71 22.09
CA ALA A 547 22.26 -16.87 22.41
C ALA A 547 22.79 -18.14 21.73
N GLU A 548 22.85 -19.22 22.49
CA GLU A 548 23.21 -20.55 22.00
C GLU A 548 22.11 -21.12 21.09
N ILE A 549 20.84 -20.88 21.44
CA ILE A 549 19.68 -21.35 20.69
C ILE A 549 18.58 -20.29 20.61
N ASN A 550 17.79 -20.35 19.55
CA ASN A 550 16.66 -19.46 19.30
C ASN A 550 15.34 -20.23 19.39
N LEU A 551 14.40 -19.75 20.20
CA LEU A 551 13.10 -20.36 20.47
C LEU A 551 11.99 -19.62 19.70
N LEU A 552 11.05 -20.37 19.11
CA LEU A 552 9.89 -19.80 18.45
C LEU A 552 8.70 -19.73 19.41
N ALA A 553 7.99 -18.61 19.41
CA ALA A 553 6.77 -18.47 20.20
C ALA A 553 5.59 -19.21 19.55
N PHE A 554 5.47 -19.17 18.21
CA PHE A 554 4.37 -19.76 17.47
C PHE A 554 4.84 -20.42 16.17
N ASP A 555 4.03 -21.34 15.62
CA ASP A 555 4.27 -22.04 14.35
C ASP A 555 3.32 -21.54 13.23
N ASP A 556 3.35 -20.25 12.99
CA ASP A 556 2.63 -19.59 11.89
C ASP A 556 3.55 -19.31 10.68
N PRO A 557 2.99 -19.14 9.47
CA PRO A 557 3.76 -18.85 8.26
C PRO A 557 4.69 -17.64 8.39
N GLU A 558 4.25 -16.57 9.06
CA GLU A 558 5.03 -15.36 9.28
C GLU A 558 6.28 -15.63 10.13
N THR A 559 6.12 -16.32 11.26
CA THR A 559 7.20 -16.68 12.17
C THR A 559 8.19 -17.65 11.52
N ARG A 560 7.69 -18.63 10.76
CA ARG A 560 8.55 -19.56 10.00
C ARG A 560 9.31 -18.87 8.87
N THR A 561 8.70 -17.89 8.20
CA THR A 561 9.38 -17.06 7.20
C THR A 561 10.49 -16.24 7.83
N LEU A 562 10.24 -15.66 9.02
CA LEU A 562 11.25 -14.93 9.77
C LEU A 562 12.39 -15.86 10.24
N GLN A 563 12.07 -17.06 10.73
CA GLN A 563 13.05 -18.09 11.10
C GLN A 563 13.98 -18.40 9.92
N ALA A 564 13.42 -18.69 8.74
CA ALA A 564 14.19 -19.02 7.55
C ALA A 564 15.13 -17.86 7.15
N TYR A 565 14.64 -16.62 7.21
CA TYR A 565 15.42 -15.42 6.94
C TYR A 565 16.60 -15.26 7.92
N LEU A 566 16.32 -15.32 9.23
CA LEU A 566 17.33 -15.15 10.27
C LEU A 566 18.38 -16.27 10.25
N SER A 567 17.94 -17.52 10.07
CA SER A 567 18.82 -18.68 9.98
C SER A 567 19.72 -18.58 8.73
N GLY A 568 19.14 -18.26 7.57
CA GLY A 568 19.91 -18.12 6.32
C GLY A 568 20.96 -17.00 6.39
N ARG A 569 20.60 -15.85 6.96
CA ARG A 569 21.49 -14.68 7.00
C ARG A 569 22.57 -14.78 8.07
N PHE A 570 22.23 -15.24 9.28
CA PHE A 570 23.13 -15.20 10.44
C PHE A 570 23.65 -16.57 10.88
N LYS A 571 23.27 -17.66 10.17
CA LYS A 571 23.62 -19.05 10.48
C LYS A 571 23.26 -19.43 11.91
N LEU A 572 22.04 -19.08 12.30
CA LEU A 572 21.51 -19.29 13.64
C LEU A 572 20.89 -20.67 13.78
N GLU A 573 21.08 -21.26 14.96
CA GLU A 573 20.41 -22.50 15.36
C GLU A 573 19.05 -22.18 16.00
N PHE A 574 18.03 -22.93 15.61
CA PHE A 574 16.67 -22.80 16.13
C PHE A 574 16.24 -24.11 16.78
N PHE A 575 15.51 -23.99 17.88
CA PHE A 575 14.79 -25.10 18.46
C PHE A 575 13.57 -25.44 17.61
N GLU A 576 13.35 -26.74 17.41
CA GLU A 576 12.34 -27.27 16.48
C GLU A 576 10.90 -27.05 16.96
N LEU A 577 10.66 -27.06 18.28
CA LEU A 577 9.33 -26.94 18.86
C LEU A 577 9.01 -25.49 19.27
N PRO A 578 7.83 -24.96 18.89
CA PRO A 578 7.36 -23.66 19.38
C PRO A 578 6.98 -23.75 20.87
N PHE A 579 6.54 -22.64 21.47
CA PHE A 579 6.08 -22.65 22.86
C PHE A 579 4.97 -23.68 23.10
N PRO A 580 5.09 -24.50 24.17
CA PRO A 580 4.16 -25.60 24.40
C PRO A 580 2.87 -25.14 25.06
N VAL A 581 1.76 -25.82 24.73
CA VAL A 581 0.46 -25.58 25.37
C VAL A 581 0.02 -26.86 26.09
N GLY A 582 -0.23 -26.75 27.40
CA GLY A 582 -0.67 -27.87 28.22
C GLY A 582 0.47 -28.78 28.71
N PHE A 583 0.10 -29.72 29.59
CA PHE A 583 1.06 -30.50 30.37
C PHE A 583 1.92 -31.44 29.52
N ARG A 584 1.31 -32.19 28.60
CA ARG A 584 1.99 -33.16 27.74
C ARG A 584 2.99 -32.48 26.80
N GLU A 585 2.55 -31.46 26.08
CA GLU A 585 3.43 -30.71 25.17
C GLU A 585 4.56 -30.02 25.94
N SER A 586 4.28 -29.45 27.12
CA SER A 586 5.30 -28.82 27.96
C SER A 586 6.35 -29.81 28.47
N SER A 587 5.92 -31.04 28.79
CA SER A 587 6.82 -32.13 29.19
C SER A 587 7.74 -32.55 28.06
N ILE A 588 7.19 -32.71 26.84
CA ILE A 588 7.98 -33.01 25.64
C ILE A 588 8.95 -31.87 25.36
N TRP A 589 8.47 -30.63 25.38
CA TRP A 589 9.26 -29.44 25.08
C TRP A 589 10.45 -29.27 26.03
N ILE A 590 10.24 -29.37 27.36
CA ILE A 590 11.35 -29.29 28.33
C ILE A 590 12.31 -30.45 28.14
N LYS A 591 11.82 -31.68 27.94
CA LYS A 591 12.69 -32.85 27.80
C LYS A 591 13.59 -32.72 26.56
N THR A 592 13.01 -32.40 25.41
CA THR A 592 13.75 -32.22 24.15
C THR A 592 14.72 -31.05 24.24
N LEU A 593 14.31 -29.93 24.85
CA LEU A 593 15.19 -28.78 25.05
C LEU A 593 16.35 -29.10 26.00
N ALA A 594 16.07 -29.83 27.09
CA ALA A 594 17.08 -30.22 28.07
C ALA A 594 18.08 -31.24 27.51
N GLU A 595 17.63 -32.21 26.72
CA GLU A 595 18.49 -33.15 26.01
C GLU A 595 19.45 -32.43 25.04
N ARG A 596 18.96 -31.38 24.36
CA ARG A 596 19.76 -30.57 23.44
C ARG A 596 20.79 -29.69 24.18
N LEU A 597 20.35 -28.99 25.22
CA LEU A 597 21.14 -27.97 25.92
C LEU A 597 22.05 -28.52 27.01
N LEU A 598 21.66 -29.61 27.66
CA LEU A 598 22.32 -30.19 28.83
C LEU A 598 22.37 -31.73 28.71
N PRO A 599 23.06 -32.27 27.68
CA PRO A 599 23.10 -33.71 27.43
C PRO A 599 23.65 -34.48 28.64
N GLY A 600 22.95 -35.53 29.06
CA GLY A 600 23.34 -36.41 30.16
C GLY A 600 22.90 -35.96 31.56
N LYS A 601 22.20 -34.83 31.70
CA LYS A 601 21.60 -34.40 32.97
C LYS A 601 20.18 -34.95 33.09
N ASP A 602 19.84 -35.54 34.25
CA ASP A 602 18.50 -36.06 34.52
C ASP A 602 17.56 -34.94 34.99
N PHE A 603 16.43 -34.78 34.30
CA PHE A 603 15.38 -33.80 34.60
C PHE A 603 14.06 -34.45 35.00
N SER A 604 14.03 -35.77 35.18
CA SER A 604 12.87 -36.51 35.69
C SER A 604 12.34 -35.94 37.02
N PRO A 605 13.19 -35.50 37.98
CA PRO A 605 12.70 -34.88 39.22
C PRO A 605 11.93 -33.58 38.99
N LEU A 606 12.36 -32.76 38.02
CA LEU A 606 11.68 -31.51 37.67
C LEU A 606 10.32 -31.79 37.01
N LEU A 607 10.25 -32.80 36.15
CA LEU A 607 8.98 -33.21 35.54
C LEU A 607 8.02 -33.79 36.57
N GLN A 608 8.51 -34.60 37.52
CA GLN A 608 7.70 -35.12 38.63
C GLN A 608 7.14 -33.98 39.50
N GLU A 609 7.96 -32.99 39.87
CA GLU A 609 7.51 -31.82 40.61
C GLU A 609 6.39 -31.06 39.84
N GLN A 610 6.53 -30.89 38.53
CA GLN A 610 5.50 -30.24 37.71
C GLN A 610 4.24 -31.10 37.55
N GLU A 611 4.37 -32.42 37.46
CA GLU A 611 3.24 -33.34 37.41
C GLU A 611 2.42 -33.31 38.69
N GLU A 612 3.08 -33.40 39.85
CA GLU A 612 2.44 -33.32 41.16
C GLU A 612 1.66 -32.02 41.30
N LEU A 613 2.28 -30.90 40.91
CA LEU A 613 1.64 -29.58 40.96
C LEU A 613 0.44 -29.48 40.00
N TYR A 614 0.57 -29.95 38.77
CA TYR A 614 -0.53 -29.98 37.79
C TYR A 614 -1.70 -30.84 38.28
N ARG A 615 -1.42 -32.06 38.75
CA ARG A 615 -2.43 -33.00 39.28
C ARG A 615 -3.14 -32.41 40.50
N ALA A 616 -2.41 -31.76 41.41
CA ALA A 616 -2.98 -31.11 42.58
C ALA A 616 -3.91 -29.95 42.22
N GLU A 617 -3.56 -29.15 41.21
CA GLU A 617 -4.40 -28.04 40.74
C GLU A 617 -5.65 -28.53 39.98
N ILE A 618 -5.51 -29.52 39.10
CA ILE A 618 -6.63 -30.11 38.35
C ILE A 618 -7.62 -30.82 39.28
N ALA A 619 -7.13 -31.54 40.30
CA ALA A 619 -7.97 -32.25 41.28
C ALA A 619 -9.02 -31.36 41.95
N LYS A 620 -8.75 -30.05 42.08
CA LYS A 620 -9.69 -29.07 42.63
C LYS A 620 -10.97 -28.94 41.81
N TYR A 621 -10.97 -29.34 40.53
CA TYR A 621 -12.11 -29.16 39.62
C TYR A 621 -12.75 -30.48 39.18
N ILE A 622 -12.03 -31.61 39.26
CA ILE A 622 -12.49 -32.94 38.81
C ILE A 622 -13.89 -33.27 39.36
N HIS A 623 -14.12 -33.05 40.66
CA HIS A 623 -15.36 -33.44 41.33
C HIS A 623 -16.64 -32.81 40.73
N HIS A 624 -16.52 -31.66 40.06
CA HIS A 624 -17.65 -30.99 39.40
C HIS A 624 -17.79 -31.35 37.92
N LEU A 625 -16.77 -31.96 37.32
CA LEU A 625 -16.65 -32.16 35.88
C LEU A 625 -16.61 -33.64 35.49
N LEU A 626 -16.38 -34.54 36.43
CA LEU A 626 -16.31 -35.97 36.21
C LEU A 626 -17.56 -36.51 35.51
N GLY A 627 -17.35 -37.24 34.40
CA GLY A 627 -18.41 -37.87 33.60
C GLY A 627 -19.22 -36.92 32.71
N LYS A 628 -18.88 -35.62 32.68
CA LYS A 628 -19.55 -34.65 31.80
C LYS A 628 -19.17 -34.86 30.35
N ARG A 629 -20.14 -34.80 29.45
CA ARG A 629 -20.01 -35.13 28.02
C ARG A 629 -19.73 -33.87 27.20
N VAL A 630 -18.63 -33.87 26.43
CA VAL A 630 -18.13 -32.68 25.72
C VAL A 630 -18.10 -32.88 24.22
N LEU A 631 -18.72 -31.97 23.49
CA LEU A 631 -18.61 -31.84 22.04
C LEU A 631 -17.59 -30.73 21.72
N VAL A 632 -16.53 -31.05 20.98
CA VAL A 632 -15.49 -30.08 20.60
C VAL A 632 -15.64 -29.72 19.13
N VAL A 633 -15.64 -28.44 18.81
CA VAL A 633 -15.73 -27.91 17.44
C VAL A 633 -14.58 -26.94 17.20
N SER A 634 -13.78 -27.18 16.15
CA SER A 634 -12.59 -26.37 15.87
C SER A 634 -12.44 -26.09 14.37
N TYR A 635 -11.78 -24.98 14.02
CA TYR A 635 -11.27 -24.72 12.66
C TYR A 635 -9.83 -25.21 12.45
N THR A 636 -9.16 -25.63 13.53
CA THR A 636 -7.77 -26.11 13.53
C THR A 636 -7.68 -27.50 14.14
N GLU A 637 -6.76 -28.31 13.63
CA GLU A 637 -6.43 -29.63 14.20
C GLU A 637 -5.48 -29.52 15.42
N GLU A 638 -4.96 -28.33 15.75
CA GLU A 638 -4.07 -28.06 16.90
C GLU A 638 -4.85 -27.91 18.23
N ILE A 639 -5.56 -28.97 18.62
CA ILE A 639 -6.42 -28.99 19.82
C ILE A 639 -6.02 -30.11 20.82
N GLY A 640 -4.87 -30.76 20.63
CA GLY A 640 -4.43 -31.85 21.51
C GLY A 640 -4.40 -31.46 22.99
N TRP A 641 -3.84 -30.29 23.30
CA TRP A 641 -3.75 -29.76 24.67
C TRP A 641 -5.12 -29.62 25.38
N ILE A 642 -6.18 -29.27 24.65
CA ILE A 642 -7.51 -29.11 25.23
C ILE A 642 -8.18 -30.46 25.42
N LEU A 643 -7.96 -31.41 24.50
CA LEU A 643 -8.44 -32.79 24.63
C LEU A 643 -7.80 -33.48 25.84
N ASP A 644 -6.49 -33.30 26.03
CA ASP A 644 -5.76 -33.79 27.21
C ASP A 644 -6.34 -33.20 28.51
N THR A 645 -6.62 -31.88 28.51
CA THR A 645 -7.24 -31.20 29.67
C THR A 645 -8.62 -31.76 30.00
N ILE A 646 -9.47 -32.00 28.98
CA ILE A 646 -10.82 -32.58 29.16
C ILE A 646 -10.71 -33.98 29.79
N ARG A 647 -9.79 -34.82 29.29
CA ARG A 647 -9.54 -36.16 29.83
C ARG A 647 -9.02 -36.15 31.26
N ASP A 648 -8.06 -35.28 31.56
CA ASP A 648 -7.49 -35.14 32.91
C ASP A 648 -8.54 -34.69 33.95
N LEU A 649 -9.59 -33.99 33.50
CA LEU A 649 -10.74 -33.62 34.34
C LEU A 649 -11.78 -34.76 34.50
N GLY A 650 -11.57 -35.89 33.82
CA GLY A 650 -12.48 -37.05 33.83
C GLY A 650 -13.75 -36.83 33.02
N MET A 651 -13.75 -35.89 32.07
CA MET A 651 -14.87 -35.64 31.16
C MET A 651 -14.80 -36.59 29.95
N GLU A 652 -15.95 -36.87 29.35
CA GLU A 652 -16.08 -37.76 28.18
C GLU A 652 -16.13 -36.94 26.89
N ILE A 653 -15.14 -37.10 26.00
CA ILE A 653 -15.15 -36.49 24.67
C ILE A 653 -16.04 -37.33 23.77
N ILE A 654 -17.24 -36.85 23.47
CA ILE A 654 -18.20 -37.62 22.67
C ILE A 654 -17.95 -37.52 21.16
N LYS A 655 -17.48 -36.35 20.70
CA LYS A 655 -17.21 -36.07 19.29
C LYS A 655 -16.33 -34.83 19.14
N VAL A 656 -15.51 -34.85 18.10
CA VAL A 656 -14.70 -33.71 17.65
C VAL A 656 -15.08 -33.38 16.21
N GLY A 657 -15.54 -32.16 15.97
CA GLY A 657 -15.88 -31.64 14.65
C GLY A 657 -14.86 -30.61 14.17
N ILE A 658 -14.25 -30.83 13.02
CA ILE A 658 -13.35 -29.86 12.37
C ILE A 658 -14.09 -29.18 11.22
N SER A 659 -14.37 -27.89 11.37
CA SER A 659 -14.97 -27.06 10.32
C SER A 659 -13.88 -26.50 9.40
N VAL A 660 -14.21 -26.25 8.12
CA VAL A 660 -13.32 -25.92 6.99
C VAL A 660 -11.94 -25.38 7.41
N SER A 661 -10.89 -26.15 7.14
CA SER A 661 -9.49 -25.76 7.39
C SER A 661 -9.12 -24.60 6.47
N PHE A 662 -9.30 -23.36 6.94
CA PHE A 662 -8.82 -22.15 6.23
C PHE A 662 -7.29 -22.10 6.14
N PHE A 663 -6.60 -22.77 7.07
CA PHE A 663 -5.16 -22.88 7.12
C PHE A 663 -4.77 -24.33 6.86
N GLY A 664 -4.45 -24.66 5.60
CA GLY A 664 -4.23 -26.01 5.08
C GLY A 664 -3.08 -26.85 5.67
N LYS A 665 -2.75 -26.70 6.96
CA LYS A 665 -1.95 -27.66 7.71
C LYS A 665 -2.87 -28.79 8.18
N VAL A 666 -2.85 -29.91 7.46
CA VAL A 666 -3.32 -31.20 7.99
C VAL A 666 -2.23 -31.69 8.93
N SER A 667 -2.56 -31.86 10.22
CA SER A 667 -1.61 -32.40 11.19
C SER A 667 -1.59 -33.92 11.02
N PRO A 668 -0.52 -34.55 10.47
CA PRO A 668 -0.68 -35.90 9.93
C PRO A 668 -0.90 -37.03 10.93
N ASN A 669 -0.77 -36.82 12.26
CA ASN A 669 -0.64 -37.94 13.20
C ASN A 669 -1.21 -37.74 14.62
N LEU A 670 -1.92 -36.65 14.94
CA LEU A 670 -2.30 -36.39 16.35
C LEU A 670 -3.60 -37.08 16.81
N LEU A 671 -4.54 -37.35 15.89
CA LEU A 671 -5.90 -37.81 16.22
C LEU A 671 -6.20 -39.26 15.80
N SER A 672 -5.22 -39.98 15.23
CA SER A 672 -5.43 -41.30 14.60
C SER A 672 -5.53 -42.48 15.59
N HIS A 673 -5.37 -42.24 16.89
CA HIS A 673 -5.32 -43.29 17.92
C HIS A 673 -6.25 -43.03 19.11
N GLU A 674 -7.29 -42.20 18.96
CA GLU A 674 -8.11 -41.72 20.08
C GLU A 674 -9.55 -42.29 20.09
N ASP A 675 -10.06 -42.62 21.29
CA ASP A 675 -11.39 -43.21 21.54
C ASP A 675 -12.55 -42.19 21.40
N PHE A 676 -12.64 -41.48 20.27
CA PHE A 676 -13.81 -40.62 19.97
C PHE A 676 -14.10 -40.51 18.47
N SER A 677 -15.31 -40.06 18.13
CA SER A 677 -15.70 -39.79 16.74
C SER A 677 -15.11 -38.46 16.25
N LEU A 678 -14.29 -38.51 15.20
CA LEU A 678 -13.78 -37.32 14.50
C LEU A 678 -14.56 -37.10 13.20
N GLU A 679 -15.11 -35.91 12.99
CA GLU A 679 -15.76 -35.53 11.73
C GLU A 679 -15.14 -34.27 11.14
N ARG A 680 -14.76 -34.33 9.85
CA ARG A 680 -14.29 -33.18 9.06
C ARG A 680 -15.43 -32.56 8.27
N ASP A 681 -15.25 -31.31 7.82
CA ASP A 681 -16.31 -30.52 7.18
C ASP A 681 -17.56 -30.43 8.06
N TYR A 682 -17.32 -30.12 9.33
CA TYR A 682 -18.34 -30.02 10.35
C TYR A 682 -19.06 -28.67 10.25
N THR A 683 -20.31 -28.70 9.81
CA THR A 683 -21.14 -27.50 9.60
C THR A 683 -21.98 -27.17 10.83
N ASP A 684 -22.49 -25.95 10.88
CA ASP A 684 -23.36 -25.52 11.97
C ASP A 684 -24.65 -26.36 12.04
N GLU A 685 -25.19 -26.83 10.90
CA GLU A 685 -26.36 -27.73 10.86
C GLU A 685 -26.04 -29.11 11.45
N LYS A 686 -24.86 -29.65 11.14
CA LYS A 686 -24.40 -30.93 11.71
C LYS A 686 -24.20 -30.82 13.22
N ARG A 687 -23.62 -29.71 13.68
CA ARG A 687 -23.51 -29.40 15.12
C ARG A 687 -24.88 -29.37 15.77
N ALA A 688 -25.84 -28.64 15.21
CA ALA A 688 -27.21 -28.56 15.75
C ALA A 688 -27.90 -29.93 15.83
N LYS A 689 -27.68 -30.80 14.84
CA LYS A 689 -28.19 -32.18 14.87
C LYS A 689 -27.54 -33.01 15.97
N ASP A 690 -26.22 -32.93 16.11
CA ASP A 690 -25.47 -33.70 17.10
C ASP A 690 -25.72 -33.22 18.53
N VAL A 691 -25.91 -31.92 18.76
CA VAL A 691 -26.32 -31.43 20.08
C VAL A 691 -27.66 -32.04 20.49
N ARG A 692 -28.64 -32.08 19.59
CA ARG A 692 -29.96 -32.69 19.84
C ARG A 692 -29.90 -34.22 20.02
N THR A 693 -29.03 -34.89 19.28
CA THR A 693 -28.98 -36.37 19.27
C THR A 693 -28.07 -36.92 20.37
N LEU A 694 -26.90 -36.32 20.53
CA LEU A 694 -25.87 -36.76 21.47
C LEU A 694 -26.08 -36.15 22.84
N MET A 695 -26.79 -35.03 22.99
CA MET A 695 -27.03 -34.34 24.27
C MET A 695 -25.75 -34.14 25.10
N PRO A 696 -24.76 -33.36 24.61
CA PRO A 696 -23.59 -33.00 25.41
C PRO A 696 -23.98 -32.13 26.60
N ASP A 697 -23.17 -32.17 27.68
CA ASP A 697 -23.24 -31.20 28.77
C ASP A 697 -22.58 -29.87 28.39
N LEU A 698 -21.55 -29.92 27.54
CA LEU A 698 -20.74 -28.76 27.12
C LEU A 698 -20.38 -28.83 25.63
N VAL A 699 -20.56 -27.72 24.91
CA VAL A 699 -20.06 -27.53 23.55
C VAL A 699 -18.92 -26.52 23.59
N LEU A 700 -17.72 -26.95 23.18
CA LEU A 700 -16.55 -26.10 23.06
C LEU A 700 -16.34 -25.70 21.60
N SER A 701 -16.19 -24.41 21.32
CA SER A 701 -15.94 -23.94 19.96
C SER A 701 -14.91 -22.81 19.89
N ASN A 702 -14.05 -22.81 18.87
CA ASN A 702 -13.13 -21.70 18.61
C ASN A 702 -13.80 -20.50 17.88
N TYR A 703 -15.13 -20.53 17.69
CA TYR A 703 -15.91 -19.42 17.14
C TYR A 703 -17.27 -19.30 17.83
N ALA A 704 -17.88 -18.12 17.71
CA ALA A 704 -19.25 -17.91 18.17
C ALA A 704 -20.21 -18.62 17.19
N PRO A 705 -21.02 -19.57 17.64
CA PRO A 705 -21.98 -20.25 16.78
C PRO A 705 -23.03 -19.26 16.25
N SER A 706 -23.47 -19.44 15.00
CA SER A 706 -24.52 -18.60 14.37
C SER A 706 -25.91 -18.78 15.01
N GLY A 707 -26.10 -19.86 15.77
CA GLY A 707 -27.27 -20.13 16.60
C GLY A 707 -26.91 -21.05 17.78
N HIS A 708 -27.55 -20.82 18.93
CA HIS A 708 -27.41 -21.66 20.12
C HIS A 708 -28.62 -22.60 20.22
N GLU A 709 -28.36 -23.90 20.36
CA GLU A 709 -29.42 -24.85 20.73
C GLU A 709 -29.71 -24.69 22.23
N GLU A 710 -30.99 -24.72 22.59
CA GLU A 710 -31.39 -24.64 23.99
C GLU A 710 -31.02 -25.94 24.74
N GLY A 711 -30.72 -25.83 26.03
CA GLY A 711 -30.47 -27.00 26.88
C GLY A 711 -29.03 -27.54 26.88
N VAL A 712 -28.05 -26.83 26.29
CA VAL A 712 -26.61 -27.11 26.49
C VAL A 712 -25.79 -25.87 26.85
N HIS A 713 -24.70 -26.05 27.62
CA HIS A 713 -23.72 -24.99 27.85
C HIS A 713 -22.76 -24.83 26.68
N TYR A 714 -22.42 -23.58 26.35
CA TYR A 714 -21.42 -23.25 25.34
C TYR A 714 -20.25 -22.52 25.98
N ASP A 715 -19.04 -22.84 25.52
CA ASP A 715 -17.85 -22.08 25.87
C ASP A 715 -16.85 -22.02 24.71
N THR A 716 -15.94 -21.04 24.77
CA THR A 716 -15.03 -20.72 23.68
C THR A 716 -13.63 -21.29 23.89
N ILE A 717 -13.07 -21.91 22.86
CA ILE A 717 -11.66 -22.29 22.84
C ILE A 717 -10.84 -21.01 22.56
N PRO A 718 -9.91 -20.61 23.43
CA PRO A 718 -9.15 -19.37 23.26
C PRO A 718 -8.28 -19.45 22.00
N PHE A 719 -8.30 -18.40 21.19
CA PHE A 719 -7.45 -18.29 20.00
C PHE A 719 -5.95 -18.21 20.32
N SER A 720 -5.61 -17.72 21.53
CA SER A 720 -4.25 -17.74 22.06
C SER A 720 -4.31 -18.34 23.47
N PRO A 721 -4.14 -19.68 23.60
CA PRO A 721 -4.12 -20.34 24.89
C PRO A 721 -2.85 -19.95 25.66
N GLN A 722 -2.94 -20.02 27.00
CA GLN A 722 -1.80 -19.80 27.88
C GLN A 722 -0.70 -20.84 27.57
N VAL A 723 0.57 -20.49 27.68
CA VAL A 723 1.72 -21.39 27.46
C VAL A 723 2.16 -22.05 28.77
N GLY A 724 2.58 -23.32 28.71
CA GLY A 724 3.20 -24.06 29.83
C GLY A 724 2.35 -25.18 30.42
N PHE A 725 2.80 -25.73 31.55
CA PHE A 725 2.19 -26.92 32.17
C PHE A 725 0.74 -26.72 32.62
N LEU A 726 0.35 -25.49 32.97
CA LEU A 726 -0.94 -25.17 33.57
C LEU A 726 -1.96 -24.56 32.59
N SER A 727 -1.71 -24.59 31.28
CA SER A 727 -2.55 -23.93 30.27
C SER A 727 -4.04 -24.26 30.37
N GLY A 728 -4.37 -25.52 30.69
CA GLY A 728 -5.75 -25.99 30.80
C GLY A 728 -6.47 -25.55 32.08
N LEU A 729 -5.76 -25.01 33.07
CA LEU A 729 -6.30 -24.75 34.41
C LEU A 729 -7.35 -23.64 34.43
N GLU A 730 -7.14 -22.58 33.65
CA GLU A 730 -8.10 -21.49 33.51
C GLU A 730 -9.43 -22.00 32.94
N LEU A 731 -9.35 -22.87 31.93
CA LEU A 731 -10.52 -23.51 31.33
C LEU A 731 -11.20 -24.45 32.33
N ALA A 732 -10.45 -25.28 33.05
CA ALA A 732 -10.99 -26.15 34.09
C ALA A 732 -11.81 -25.35 35.14
N LYS A 733 -11.26 -24.22 35.61
CA LYS A 733 -11.95 -23.32 36.53
C LYS A 733 -13.21 -22.71 35.93
N ARG A 734 -13.13 -22.28 34.66
CA ARG A 734 -14.27 -21.68 33.94
C ARG A 734 -15.38 -22.71 33.72
N TRP A 735 -15.06 -23.91 33.25
CA TRP A 735 -16.01 -25.01 33.04
C TRP A 735 -16.65 -25.48 34.33
N SER A 736 -15.86 -25.61 35.40
CA SER A 736 -16.38 -25.96 36.73
C SER A 736 -17.41 -24.94 37.24
N THR A 737 -17.24 -23.66 36.89
CA THR A 737 -18.20 -22.62 37.23
C THR A 737 -19.41 -22.65 36.31
N LEU A 738 -19.20 -22.73 35.00
CA LEU A 738 -20.24 -22.72 33.98
C LEU A 738 -21.23 -23.87 34.14
N LEU A 739 -20.74 -25.10 34.32
CA LEU A 739 -21.58 -26.30 34.42
C LEU A 739 -22.36 -26.43 35.75
N ARG A 740 -22.16 -25.49 36.68
CA ARG A 740 -22.98 -25.36 37.90
C ARG A 740 -24.14 -24.38 37.73
N LEU A 741 -24.13 -23.57 36.67
CA LEU A 741 -25.20 -22.64 36.38
C LEU A 741 -26.35 -23.38 35.66
N PRO A 742 -27.61 -22.95 35.83
CA PRO A 742 -28.69 -23.49 35.04
C PRO A 742 -28.46 -23.15 33.56
N VAL A 743 -28.75 -24.10 32.67
CA VAL A 743 -28.59 -23.92 31.22
C VAL A 743 -29.55 -22.85 30.68
N VAL A 744 -30.71 -22.69 31.31
CA VAL A 744 -31.70 -21.66 31.02
C VAL A 744 -31.83 -20.76 32.25
N GLU A 745 -31.52 -19.47 32.09
CA GLU A 745 -31.67 -18.50 33.17
C GLU A 745 -33.15 -18.19 33.42
N GLY A 746 -33.59 -18.26 34.68
CA GLY A 746 -35.01 -18.17 35.07
C GLY A 746 -35.75 -16.90 34.66
N TRP A 747 -35.03 -15.78 34.48
CA TRP A 747 -35.63 -14.49 34.07
C TRP A 747 -36.26 -14.49 32.68
N LYS A 748 -35.92 -15.46 31.82
CA LYS A 748 -36.61 -15.66 30.54
C LYS A 748 -38.03 -16.20 30.68
N TYR A 749 -38.38 -16.76 31.84
CA TYR A 749 -39.73 -17.21 32.18
C TYR A 749 -40.47 -16.25 33.13
N ASP A 750 -39.78 -15.26 33.71
CA ASP A 750 -40.37 -14.26 34.61
C ASP A 750 -41.33 -13.28 33.89
N GLY A 751 -41.50 -13.40 32.57
CA GLY A 751 -42.44 -12.62 31.75
C GLY A 751 -43.58 -13.43 31.09
N GLY A 752 -43.80 -14.69 31.50
CA GLY A 752 -44.83 -15.57 30.94
C GLY A 752 -46.12 -15.57 31.76
N GLU A 753 -47.24 -15.35 31.07
CA GLU A 753 -48.63 -15.33 31.54
C GLU A 753 -49.03 -16.57 32.38
N GLU A 754 -48.91 -16.49 33.70
CA GLU A 754 -49.77 -17.21 34.65
C GLU A 754 -50.22 -16.24 35.76
N CYS A 755 -51.29 -15.49 35.47
CA CYS A 755 -52.24 -14.86 36.41
C CYS A 755 -53.64 -14.91 35.80
#